data_AF-R2SIN4-F1
#
_entry.id   AF-R2SIN4-F1
#
_cell.length_a   1.000
_cell.length_b   1.000
_cell.length_c   1.000
_cell.angle_alpha   90.00
_cell.angle_beta   90.00
_cell.angle_gamma   90.00
#
_symmetry.space_group_name_H-M   'P 1'
#
loop_
_entity.id
_entity.type
_entity.pdbx_description
1 polymer ?
#
loop_
_entity_poly.entity_id
_entity_poly.type
_entity_poly.pdbx_seq_one_letter_code
_entity_poly.pdbx_strand_id
1 'polypeptide(L)'
;MITIKNIDTNQITISWDELPSGGPYRILWSDRKRESSTFISLGETTSNEFTLKKSSHRPYYVKVTNGQEETPLLETPVYYLPHPQIETLDRGLIALSTDEGIFLSWRLLVPEVSGFDNSHNSLITSVFQLYKNGSLLAEIHDSTNYLDQTGLITDSYQVKSLEGTLCEAVCPEQTPYFEIPLQKPSGGVTKAGESYDYQANDLSVIDIDGDGQYEFILKWDPTNSRDVSQRGYTGNCYLDCYKMNGQLIWRLDCGQNIRAGAHYTQFICYDFDGDGKGEMALKTAPGSKMQFFDAQGILTHERFITLPEADRKKGVSHKDDYVCSGTDYATHIKELFLQWHNHPEVLAGHWPQTLEACFDIPNQYTYPLTEESAMSLTNYFLDSYASSRSEKNRLREFEGFIYEGPEYLTMFAGDGQELATIPFPIPREDDGLLWGDYAWNRIEPCNRVDRFLSGVAYLNGETPSLLICRGYYTRAVVVALDFLGGCFQEIWRTDSGFVPMNNPFHDTAHNQDGTNPFYGALACQGDHSLSCADVDGDGKMEVIYGGATLDHDGTILYSSKDLLPNGHLVKLNHGDAMHVADIDPNRPGLEIFNVFEEASAAPYGYALRRAEDGTVIFGEYEDERDLGRCMVGDITSDPGLQCWVNTVGTFDCQGKRLNAETLGTNFPIRFLPDFSTQILDGVDYLNSESTGVVNDWRHGVILTPKDTATNNSTKGNPCLVADLFGDYREELVLRTKDNTALRIYSNTQVSQKKLPTLMQDPQYRCGIAWQNNCYNQPCYPSYYYASDMQLADVFPEQKRKPVFYLAGDSTVQTYTQEKRPQFGWGEFLAASLYPDYQQEKINLTNILESTPSPWRYENQKIIVDNRGAAGRSTKTYQEEKRFAEILNELRSGDWLFLQFGHNDCNQEKSERWSSPADFIENLKAQLTVALTKQATPVLLTPILLNPAALATDDHLTLIAEELEKYREAILYLAHQEQVLVIDVWQQAKWRFAEMSNEAPAGYYLPDNVHLNEKGARFYAKIVAQGIRQTGRFGSR
;
A
#
# COMPACT_ATOMS: atom_id res chain seq x y z
N MET A 1 -27.41 13.06 -24.03
CA MET A 1 -27.24 12.08 -22.94
C MET A 1 -25.78 11.65 -22.93
N ILE A 2 -25.21 11.38 -21.76
CA ILE A 2 -23.88 10.78 -21.59
C ILE A 2 -24.07 9.36 -21.02
N THR A 3 -23.36 8.37 -21.56
CA THR A 3 -23.57 6.94 -21.25
C THR A 3 -22.26 6.17 -21.22
N ILE A 4 -22.22 5.03 -20.52
CA ILE A 4 -21.08 4.12 -20.54
C ILE A 4 -21.28 3.13 -21.69
N LYS A 5 -20.32 3.08 -22.60
CA LYS A 5 -20.28 2.18 -23.75
C LYS A 5 -19.60 0.86 -23.41
N ASN A 6 -18.50 0.92 -22.66
CA ASN A 6 -17.78 -0.23 -22.15
C ASN A 6 -17.14 0.09 -20.79
N ILE A 7 -17.02 -0.92 -19.95
CA ILE A 7 -16.31 -0.84 -18.66
C ILE A 7 -15.66 -2.18 -18.36
N ASP A 8 -14.40 -2.13 -17.96
CA ASP A 8 -13.63 -3.27 -17.45
C ASP A 8 -12.86 -2.81 -16.20
N THR A 9 -12.00 -3.66 -15.64
CA THR A 9 -11.26 -3.34 -14.40
C THR A 9 -10.35 -2.13 -14.54
N ASN A 10 -9.86 -1.81 -15.75
CA ASN A 10 -8.77 -0.85 -15.96
C ASN A 10 -9.22 0.43 -16.68
N GLN A 11 -10.41 0.43 -17.30
CA GLN A 11 -10.87 1.55 -18.09
C GLN A 11 -12.39 1.65 -18.22
N ILE A 12 -12.85 2.88 -18.49
CA ILE A 12 -14.26 3.22 -18.71
C ILE A 12 -14.37 3.99 -20.02
N THR A 13 -15.08 3.44 -20.99
CA THR A 13 -15.38 4.11 -22.26
C THR A 13 -16.77 4.73 -22.19
N ILE A 14 -16.82 6.05 -22.35
CA ILE A 14 -18.05 6.84 -22.34
C ILE A 14 -18.36 7.37 -23.73
N SER A 15 -19.65 7.59 -24.00
CA SER A 15 -20.14 8.25 -25.21
C SER A 15 -21.23 9.26 -24.89
N TRP A 16 -21.43 10.24 -25.77
CA TRP A 16 -22.46 11.26 -25.59
C TRP A 16 -23.13 11.69 -26.90
N ASP A 17 -24.37 12.15 -26.78
CA ASP A 17 -25.08 12.80 -27.89
C ASP A 17 -24.37 14.11 -28.27
N GLU A 18 -24.39 14.44 -29.56
CA GLU A 18 -23.77 15.66 -30.10
C GLU A 18 -24.34 16.92 -29.41
N LEU A 19 -23.45 17.81 -28.96
CA LEU A 19 -23.86 19.08 -28.36
C LEU A 19 -24.23 20.08 -29.49
N PRO A 20 -25.34 20.84 -29.35
CA PRO A 20 -25.86 21.78 -30.36
C PRO A 20 -24.85 22.76 -30.99
N SER A 21 -23.84 23.21 -30.24
CA SER A 21 -22.80 24.12 -30.73
C SER A 21 -21.53 23.34 -31.13
N GLY A 22 -21.08 23.51 -32.38
CA GLY A 22 -19.88 22.84 -32.89
C GLY A 22 -18.59 23.29 -32.18
N GLY A 23 -17.63 22.38 -32.03
CA GLY A 23 -16.33 22.61 -31.38
C GLY A 23 -15.73 21.30 -30.86
N PRO A 24 -14.46 21.28 -30.43
CA PRO A 24 -13.92 20.13 -29.72
C PRO A 24 -14.61 19.96 -28.36
N TYR A 25 -14.80 18.73 -27.94
CA TYR A 25 -15.30 18.37 -26.62
C TYR A 25 -14.15 18.30 -25.63
N ARG A 26 -14.32 18.91 -24.47
CA ARG A 26 -13.45 18.77 -23.30
C ARG A 26 -14.08 17.83 -22.29
N ILE A 27 -13.29 16.89 -21.79
CA ILE A 27 -13.72 15.90 -20.80
C ILE A 27 -13.24 16.37 -19.43
N LEU A 28 -14.20 16.66 -18.56
CA LEU A 28 -13.97 17.06 -17.18
C LEU A 28 -14.20 15.85 -16.28
N TRP A 29 -13.26 15.57 -15.38
CA TRP A 29 -13.26 14.39 -14.53
C TRP A 29 -12.90 14.71 -13.07
N SER A 30 -13.46 13.91 -12.16
CA SER A 30 -13.10 13.87 -10.75
C SER A 30 -13.30 12.46 -10.16
N ASP A 31 -12.48 12.11 -9.18
CA ASP A 31 -12.56 10.92 -8.32
C ASP A 31 -13.55 11.08 -7.14
N ARG A 32 -14.15 12.27 -7.00
CA ARG A 32 -15.03 12.63 -5.89
C ARG A 32 -16.17 13.53 -6.35
N LYS A 33 -17.32 13.43 -5.67
CA LYS A 33 -18.49 14.25 -6.00
C LYS A 33 -18.28 15.66 -5.48
N ARG A 34 -17.94 16.59 -6.37
CA ARG A 34 -17.70 18.01 -6.08
C ARG A 34 -18.34 18.91 -7.13
N GLU A 35 -18.26 20.22 -6.90
CA GLU A 35 -18.64 21.22 -7.89
C GLU A 35 -17.79 21.07 -9.16
N SER A 36 -18.42 21.20 -10.34
CA SER A 36 -17.74 20.93 -11.61
C SER A 36 -16.56 21.86 -11.90
N SER A 37 -16.47 22.99 -11.20
CA SER A 37 -15.32 23.91 -11.27
C SER A 37 -14.02 23.31 -10.73
N THR A 38 -14.09 22.24 -9.95
CA THR A 38 -12.91 21.56 -9.38
C THR A 38 -12.47 20.35 -10.20
N PHE A 39 -13.15 20.06 -11.31
CA PHE A 39 -12.84 18.91 -12.15
C PHE A 39 -11.61 19.18 -13.01
N ILE A 40 -10.79 18.16 -13.21
CA ILE A 40 -9.60 18.22 -14.07
C ILE A 40 -10.01 17.92 -15.51
N SER A 41 -9.44 18.66 -16.46
CA SER A 41 -9.60 18.40 -17.88
C SER A 41 -8.64 17.31 -18.34
N LEU A 42 -9.17 16.18 -18.81
CA LEU A 42 -8.37 15.06 -19.36
C LEU A 42 -7.93 15.27 -20.82
N GLY A 43 -8.36 16.37 -21.43
CA GLY A 43 -8.00 16.74 -22.81
C GLY A 43 -9.21 17.10 -23.67
N GLU A 44 -8.95 17.32 -24.95
CA GLU A 44 -9.96 17.66 -25.97
C GLU A 44 -10.06 16.57 -27.04
N THR A 45 -11.27 16.30 -27.53
CA THR A 45 -11.55 15.32 -28.59
C THR A 45 -12.61 15.84 -29.55
N THR A 46 -12.54 15.44 -30.81
CA THR A 46 -13.62 15.67 -31.80
C THR A 46 -14.55 14.46 -31.94
N SER A 47 -14.24 13.36 -31.26
CA SER A 47 -15.10 12.17 -31.20
C SER A 47 -16.16 12.33 -30.13
N ASN A 48 -17.33 11.73 -30.32
CA ASN A 48 -18.40 11.65 -29.31
C ASN A 48 -18.16 10.48 -28.30
N GLU A 49 -16.90 10.08 -28.15
CA GLU A 49 -16.46 8.96 -27.33
C GLU A 49 -15.10 9.26 -26.71
N PHE A 50 -14.90 8.83 -25.46
CA PHE A 50 -13.65 8.96 -24.72
C PHE A 50 -13.45 7.75 -23.81
N THR A 51 -12.21 7.27 -23.71
CA THR A 51 -11.83 6.18 -22.80
C THR A 51 -10.99 6.74 -21.66
N LEU A 52 -11.54 6.68 -20.45
CA LEU A 52 -10.86 6.95 -19.21
C LEU A 52 -10.03 5.71 -18.82
N LYS A 53 -8.71 5.84 -18.75
CA LYS A 53 -7.81 4.80 -18.23
C LYS A 53 -7.66 4.97 -16.73
N LYS A 54 -8.63 4.49 -15.98
CA LYS A 54 -8.68 4.51 -14.51
C LYS A 54 -9.38 3.24 -14.07
N SER A 55 -8.96 2.68 -12.94
CA SER A 55 -9.58 1.48 -12.42
C SER A 55 -11.01 1.73 -11.97
N SER A 56 -11.90 0.84 -12.38
CA SER A 56 -13.34 0.93 -12.13
C SER A 56 -13.77 0.43 -10.75
N HIS A 57 -12.83 0.40 -9.79
CA HIS A 57 -13.10 -0.02 -8.41
C HIS A 57 -13.81 1.04 -7.55
N ARG A 58 -13.92 2.27 -8.06
CA ARG A 58 -14.57 3.39 -7.39
C ARG A 58 -15.41 4.22 -8.37
N PRO A 59 -16.41 4.98 -7.88
CA PRO A 59 -17.18 5.86 -8.76
C PRO A 59 -16.35 7.09 -9.19
N TYR A 60 -16.39 7.39 -10.48
CA TYR A 60 -15.87 8.63 -11.07
C TYR A 60 -17.00 9.53 -11.54
N TYR A 61 -16.70 10.81 -11.60
CA TYR A 61 -17.64 11.87 -11.92
C TYR A 61 -17.18 12.56 -13.20
N VAL A 62 -17.95 12.43 -14.28
CA VAL A 62 -17.55 12.89 -15.61
C VAL A 62 -18.58 13.81 -16.22
N LYS A 63 -18.10 14.90 -16.82
CA LYS A 63 -18.87 15.80 -17.67
C LYS A 63 -18.15 16.05 -18.98
N VAL A 64 -18.91 16.34 -20.02
CA VAL A 64 -18.37 16.77 -21.31
C VAL A 64 -18.91 18.16 -21.63
N THR A 65 -18.02 19.05 -22.08
CA THR A 65 -18.39 20.41 -22.50
C THR A 65 -17.75 20.78 -23.83
N ASN A 66 -18.41 21.65 -24.60
CA ASN A 66 -17.83 22.31 -25.78
C ASN A 66 -17.47 23.80 -25.50
N GLY A 67 -17.46 24.20 -24.22
CA GLY A 67 -17.22 25.57 -23.77
C GLY A 67 -18.47 26.47 -23.71
N GLN A 68 -19.61 26.02 -24.25
CA GLN A 68 -20.89 26.74 -24.18
C GLN A 68 -21.96 25.93 -23.46
N GLU A 69 -21.99 24.62 -23.70
CA GLU A 69 -22.95 23.67 -23.14
C GLU A 69 -22.21 22.52 -22.45
N GLU A 70 -22.89 21.85 -21.52
CA GLU A 70 -22.37 20.70 -20.78
C GLU A 70 -23.38 19.56 -20.78
N THR A 71 -22.87 18.32 -20.77
CA THR A 71 -23.70 17.15 -20.45
C THR A 71 -24.13 17.16 -18.98
N PRO A 72 -25.20 16.44 -18.62
CA PRO A 72 -25.42 16.05 -17.23
C PRO A 72 -24.18 15.35 -16.64
N LEU A 73 -24.03 15.42 -15.32
CA LEU A 73 -22.97 14.69 -14.61
C LEU A 73 -23.22 13.19 -14.72
N LEU A 74 -22.25 12.46 -15.28
CA LEU A 74 -22.20 11.01 -15.21
C LEU A 74 -21.48 10.57 -13.95
N GLU A 75 -22.09 9.70 -13.16
CA GLU A 75 -21.45 8.97 -12.06
C GLU A 75 -21.24 7.51 -12.52
N THR A 76 -19.99 7.06 -12.62
CA THR A 76 -19.68 5.69 -13.05
C THR A 76 -19.98 4.68 -11.95
N PRO A 77 -20.38 3.45 -12.29
CA PRO A 77 -20.55 2.41 -11.29
C PRO A 77 -19.20 1.91 -10.77
N VAL A 78 -19.23 1.31 -9.58
CA VAL A 78 -18.19 0.39 -9.11
C VAL A 78 -18.38 -0.92 -9.88
N TYR A 79 -17.45 -1.22 -10.78
CA TYR A 79 -17.52 -2.42 -11.63
C TYR A 79 -17.01 -3.66 -10.90
N TYR A 80 -15.91 -3.52 -10.14
CA TYR A 80 -15.33 -4.56 -9.31
C TYR A 80 -14.89 -3.97 -7.97
N LEU A 81 -14.57 -4.81 -6.99
CA LEU A 81 -14.03 -4.40 -5.69
C LEU A 81 -12.68 -5.08 -5.51
N PRO A 82 -11.61 -4.34 -5.18
CA PRO A 82 -10.28 -4.90 -5.03
C PRO A 82 -10.21 -5.64 -3.69
N HIS A 83 -9.33 -6.63 -3.63
CA HIS A 83 -9.06 -7.42 -2.44
C HIS A 83 -7.57 -7.38 -2.13
N PRO A 84 -7.02 -6.20 -1.80
CA PRO A 84 -5.62 -6.12 -1.40
C PRO A 84 -5.40 -7.01 -0.19
N GLN A 85 -4.29 -7.75 -0.20
CA GLN A 85 -3.78 -8.45 0.95
C GLN A 85 -3.57 -7.43 2.07
N ILE A 86 -4.15 -7.68 3.24
CA ILE A 86 -3.97 -6.87 4.45
C ILE A 86 -3.69 -7.82 5.61
N GLU A 87 -2.92 -7.35 6.59
CA GLU A 87 -2.61 -8.15 7.78
C GLU A 87 -3.89 -8.46 8.57
N THR A 88 -3.97 -9.69 9.08
CA THR A 88 -5.06 -10.12 9.96
C THR A 88 -4.74 -9.68 11.39
N LEU A 89 -5.16 -8.46 11.72
CA LEU A 89 -4.86 -7.86 13.01
C LEU A 89 -5.85 -8.28 14.10
N ASP A 90 -5.33 -8.43 15.31
CA ASP A 90 -6.13 -8.62 16.50
C ASP A 90 -6.83 -7.31 16.89
N ARG A 91 -7.51 -7.31 18.04
CA ARG A 91 -8.26 -6.15 18.49
C ARG A 91 -7.36 -4.98 18.93
N GLY A 92 -6.08 -5.23 19.22
CA GLY A 92 -5.15 -4.20 19.71
C GLY A 92 -5.70 -3.46 20.94
N LEU A 93 -6.41 -4.16 21.84
CA LEU A 93 -7.01 -3.51 23.00
C LEU A 93 -5.91 -3.03 23.95
N ILE A 94 -5.91 -1.74 24.27
CA ILE A 94 -5.03 -1.16 25.29
C ILE A 94 -5.85 -0.60 26.45
N ALA A 95 -5.23 -0.57 27.63
CA ALA A 95 -5.76 0.08 28.82
C ALA A 95 -4.65 0.88 29.51
N LEU A 96 -4.85 2.19 29.68
CA LEU A 96 -3.88 3.12 30.25
C LEU A 96 -4.50 3.86 31.44
N SER A 97 -3.81 3.89 32.57
CA SER A 97 -4.24 4.67 33.73
C SER A 97 -4.08 6.16 33.48
N THR A 98 -5.09 6.93 33.84
CA THR A 98 -5.12 8.40 33.80
C THR A 98 -5.56 8.95 35.16
N ASP A 99 -5.47 10.26 35.35
CA ASP A 99 -5.99 10.92 36.55
C ASP A 99 -7.53 10.84 36.66
N GLU A 100 -8.22 10.56 35.55
CA GLU A 100 -9.69 10.51 35.48
C GLU A 100 -10.26 9.08 35.50
N GLY A 101 -9.41 8.05 35.46
CA GLY A 101 -9.81 6.63 35.39
C GLY A 101 -8.93 5.82 34.44
N ILE A 102 -9.45 4.69 33.96
CA ILE A 102 -8.76 3.85 32.97
C ILE A 102 -9.26 4.20 31.56
N PHE A 103 -8.37 4.71 30.73
CA PHE A 103 -8.61 4.93 29.32
C PHE A 103 -8.38 3.63 28.54
N LEU A 104 -9.33 3.28 27.68
CA LEU A 104 -9.30 2.08 26.84
C LEU A 104 -9.42 2.48 25.39
N SER A 105 -8.69 1.80 24.50
CA SER A 105 -8.78 2.00 23.05
C SER A 105 -8.56 0.68 22.33
N TRP A 106 -9.18 0.50 21.17
CA TRP A 106 -9.04 -0.71 20.36
C TRP A 106 -9.26 -0.41 18.86
N ARG A 107 -8.83 -1.34 18.01
CA ARG A 107 -8.86 -1.15 16.56
C ARG A 107 -10.29 -1.26 16.06
N LEU A 108 -10.66 -0.40 15.13
CA LEU A 108 -11.74 -0.68 14.18
C LEU A 108 -11.10 -1.38 12.97
N LEU A 109 -11.56 -2.57 12.61
CA LEU A 109 -11.01 -3.27 11.45
C LEU A 109 -11.83 -2.95 10.19
N VAL A 110 -11.18 -2.89 9.02
CA VAL A 110 -11.82 -2.57 7.73
C VAL A 110 -13.06 -3.44 7.43
N PRO A 111 -13.07 -4.77 7.68
CA PRO A 111 -14.27 -5.59 7.48
C PRO A 111 -15.48 -5.19 8.34
N GLU A 112 -15.27 -4.45 9.42
CA GLU A 112 -16.32 -4.03 10.36
C GLU A 112 -17.03 -2.73 9.92
N VAL A 113 -16.62 -2.08 8.82
CA VAL A 113 -17.21 -0.85 8.29
C VAL A 113 -18.23 -1.12 7.19
N SER A 114 -19.54 -1.04 7.50
CA SER A 114 -20.69 -1.40 6.65
C SER A 114 -21.25 -0.29 5.76
N GLY A 115 -20.81 0.94 5.96
CA GLY A 115 -21.23 2.06 5.14
C GLY A 115 -20.95 3.40 5.80
N PHE A 116 -21.69 4.41 5.37
CA PHE A 116 -21.51 5.77 5.81
C PHE A 116 -22.85 6.45 6.10
N ASP A 117 -22.91 7.17 7.22
CA ASP A 117 -24.01 8.07 7.55
C ASP A 117 -23.63 9.51 7.17
N ASN A 118 -24.20 9.97 6.05
CA ASN A 118 -24.01 11.34 5.54
C ASN A 118 -24.53 12.42 6.49
N SER A 119 -25.50 12.12 7.35
CA SER A 119 -26.12 13.13 8.22
C SER A 119 -25.22 13.53 9.39
N HIS A 120 -24.37 12.60 9.86
CA HIS A 120 -23.46 12.82 10.99
C HIS A 120 -21.98 12.81 10.61
N ASN A 121 -21.65 12.64 9.32
CA ASN A 121 -20.28 12.43 8.84
C ASN A 121 -19.56 11.31 9.64
N SER A 122 -20.20 10.15 9.76
CA SER A 122 -19.73 9.01 10.56
C SER A 122 -19.75 7.71 9.77
N LEU A 123 -18.78 6.82 10.02
CA LEU A 123 -18.81 5.44 9.51
C LEU A 123 -19.88 4.61 10.23
N ILE A 124 -20.63 3.81 9.47
CA ILE A 124 -21.53 2.78 10.01
C ILE A 124 -20.67 1.54 10.28
N THR A 125 -20.67 1.05 11.52
CA THR A 125 -19.82 -0.06 11.95
C THR A 125 -20.57 -0.99 12.90
N SER A 126 -19.95 -2.13 13.24
CA SER A 126 -20.39 -2.95 14.37
C SER A 126 -20.41 -2.17 15.69
N VAL A 127 -21.31 -2.57 16.59
CA VAL A 127 -21.35 -2.13 17.99
C VAL A 127 -20.32 -2.92 18.78
N PHE A 128 -19.64 -2.28 19.73
CA PHE A 128 -18.66 -2.94 20.59
C PHE A 128 -19.21 -3.16 21.99
N GLN A 129 -18.97 -4.35 22.54
CA GLN A 129 -19.27 -4.70 23.92
C GLN A 129 -17.96 -4.74 24.71
N LEU A 130 -17.83 -3.82 25.66
CA LEU A 130 -16.69 -3.72 26.56
C LEU A 130 -17.00 -4.45 27.86
N TYR A 131 -16.10 -5.31 28.30
CA TYR A 131 -16.21 -6.11 29.51
C TYR A 131 -15.13 -5.70 30.51
N LYS A 132 -15.50 -5.66 31.79
CA LYS A 132 -14.66 -5.43 32.94
C LYS A 132 -14.79 -6.61 33.91
N ASN A 133 -13.68 -7.26 34.23
CA ASN A 133 -13.64 -8.44 35.12
C ASN A 133 -14.67 -9.52 34.72
N GLY A 134 -14.82 -9.76 33.42
CA GLY A 134 -15.76 -10.73 32.84
C GLY A 134 -17.23 -10.30 32.81
N SER A 135 -17.57 -9.10 33.29
CA SER A 135 -18.92 -8.54 33.25
C SER A 135 -19.04 -7.43 32.20
N LEU A 136 -20.17 -7.35 31.49
CA LEU A 136 -20.41 -6.28 30.54
C LEU A 136 -20.39 -4.92 31.26
N LEU A 137 -19.51 -4.02 30.81
CA LEU A 137 -19.36 -2.66 31.32
C LEU A 137 -20.17 -1.67 30.49
N ALA A 138 -20.04 -1.71 29.16
CA ALA A 138 -20.68 -0.78 28.25
C ALA A 138 -20.89 -1.37 26.84
N GLU A 139 -21.87 -0.83 26.12
CA GLU A 139 -22.00 -0.97 24.67
C GLU A 139 -21.62 0.36 24.01
N ILE A 140 -20.66 0.34 23.09
CA ILE A 140 -20.09 1.53 22.42
C ILE A 140 -20.50 1.50 20.94
N HIS A 141 -21.03 2.62 20.45
CA HIS A 141 -21.60 2.73 19.10
C HIS A 141 -20.83 3.68 18.17
N ASP A 142 -20.13 4.67 18.72
CA ASP A 142 -19.65 5.86 18.00
C ASP A 142 -18.11 6.01 18.04
N SER A 143 -17.43 5.36 18.97
CA SER A 143 -15.97 5.35 19.08
C SER A 143 -15.40 3.93 19.14
N THR A 144 -14.08 3.83 19.15
CA THR A 144 -13.35 2.63 19.57
C THR A 144 -12.44 2.91 20.76
N ASN A 145 -12.91 3.79 21.64
CA ASN A 145 -12.28 4.08 22.92
C ASN A 145 -13.31 4.36 24.01
N TYR A 146 -12.89 4.26 25.27
CA TYR A 146 -13.76 4.41 26.43
C TYR A 146 -12.97 4.84 27.66
N LEU A 147 -13.54 5.69 28.52
CA LEU A 147 -12.96 6.06 29.81
C LEU A 147 -13.78 5.44 30.96
N ASP A 148 -13.22 4.43 31.63
CA ASP A 148 -13.79 3.91 32.87
C ASP A 148 -13.32 4.73 34.07
N GLN A 149 -14.15 5.70 34.45
CA GLN A 149 -13.90 6.59 35.61
C GLN A 149 -13.81 5.86 36.95
N THR A 150 -14.27 4.61 37.01
CA THR A 150 -14.22 3.75 38.21
C THR A 150 -13.22 2.61 38.07
N GLY A 151 -12.42 2.62 37.00
CA GLY A 151 -11.41 1.63 36.72
C GLY A 151 -10.27 1.65 37.73
N LEU A 152 -9.76 0.47 38.05
CA LEU A 152 -8.60 0.24 38.92
C LEU A 152 -7.51 -0.46 38.11
N ILE A 153 -6.26 -0.26 38.51
CA ILE A 153 -5.11 -0.92 37.87
C ILE A 153 -5.14 -2.46 37.96
N THR A 154 -5.95 -3.01 38.87
CA THR A 154 -6.14 -4.45 39.03
C THR A 154 -7.31 -5.01 38.22
N ASP A 155 -8.06 -4.14 37.54
CA ASP A 155 -9.16 -4.58 36.68
C ASP A 155 -8.61 -5.22 35.40
N SER A 156 -9.43 -6.05 34.78
CA SER A 156 -9.13 -6.71 33.52
C SER A 156 -10.21 -6.37 32.50
N TYR A 157 -9.80 -6.00 31.30
CA TYR A 157 -10.69 -5.55 30.24
C TYR A 157 -10.60 -6.42 29.00
N GLN A 158 -11.75 -6.61 28.36
CA GLN A 158 -11.88 -7.30 27.08
C GLN A 158 -12.91 -6.57 26.24
N VAL A 159 -12.74 -6.57 24.93
CA VAL A 159 -13.73 -6.02 24.00
C VAL A 159 -14.00 -7.01 22.88
N LYS A 160 -15.22 -6.95 22.37
CA LYS A 160 -15.60 -7.63 21.12
C LYS A 160 -16.56 -6.74 20.35
N SER A 161 -16.60 -6.90 19.04
CA SER A 161 -17.79 -6.51 18.29
C SER A 161 -18.96 -7.42 18.70
N LEU A 162 -20.20 -6.96 18.50
CA LEU A 162 -21.42 -7.65 18.92
C LEU A 162 -21.46 -9.12 18.41
N GLU A 163 -20.96 -9.35 17.21
CA GLU A 163 -20.89 -10.65 16.52
C GLU A 163 -19.50 -11.32 16.61
N GLY A 164 -18.50 -10.62 17.15
CA GLY A 164 -17.14 -11.12 17.31
C GLY A 164 -16.93 -11.95 18.58
N THR A 165 -15.70 -12.44 18.74
CA THR A 165 -15.25 -13.08 19.99
C THR A 165 -14.56 -12.06 20.89
N LEU A 166 -14.58 -12.31 22.20
CA LEU A 166 -13.78 -11.52 23.14
C LEU A 166 -12.30 -11.62 22.77
N CYS A 167 -11.63 -10.47 22.71
CA CYS A 167 -10.17 -10.41 22.62
C CYS A 167 -9.53 -10.95 23.90
N GLU A 168 -8.21 -11.08 23.88
CA GLU A 168 -7.46 -11.35 25.10
C GLU A 168 -7.67 -10.26 26.15
N ALA A 169 -7.59 -10.68 27.41
CA ALA A 169 -7.81 -9.82 28.55
C ALA A 169 -6.57 -8.98 28.82
N VAL A 170 -6.74 -7.65 28.88
CA VAL A 170 -5.65 -6.72 29.20
C VAL A 170 -5.84 -6.10 30.58
N CYS A 171 -4.73 -5.90 31.28
CA CYS A 171 -4.67 -5.14 32.52
C CYS A 171 -4.18 -3.71 32.19
N PRO A 172 -4.64 -2.68 32.92
CA PRO A 172 -4.19 -1.33 32.63
C PRO A 172 -2.74 -1.10 33.03
N GLU A 173 -2.02 -0.32 32.22
CA GLU A 173 -0.68 0.16 32.54
C GLU A 173 -0.73 1.39 33.46
N GLN A 174 0.23 1.49 34.37
CA GLN A 174 0.33 2.62 35.30
C GLN A 174 0.98 3.85 34.66
N THR A 175 1.83 3.62 33.67
CA THR A 175 2.57 4.66 32.96
C THR A 175 1.76 5.19 31.79
N PRO A 176 2.00 6.44 31.34
CA PRO A 176 1.38 7.00 30.14
C PRO A 176 1.99 6.47 28.84
N TYR A 177 2.69 5.34 28.91
CA TYR A 177 3.39 4.67 27.82
C TYR A 177 3.54 3.19 28.16
N PHE A 178 3.71 2.36 27.14
CA PHE A 178 4.22 1.00 27.27
C PHE A 178 5.74 1.02 27.20
N GLU A 179 6.40 0.09 27.88
CA GLU A 179 7.85 -0.03 27.88
C GLU A 179 8.26 -1.44 27.44
N ILE A 180 9.11 -1.54 26.41
CA ILE A 180 9.71 -2.79 25.94
C ILE A 180 11.16 -2.82 26.42
N PRO A 181 11.50 -3.64 27.44
CA PRO A 181 12.89 -3.82 27.86
C PRO A 181 13.74 -4.37 26.72
N LEU A 182 14.93 -3.79 26.54
CA LEU A 182 15.87 -4.16 25.49
C LEU A 182 17.08 -4.90 26.03
N GLN A 183 17.53 -5.91 25.31
CA GLN A 183 18.81 -6.56 25.56
C GLN A 183 19.93 -5.87 24.77
N LYS A 184 20.40 -4.73 25.27
CA LYS A 184 21.44 -3.93 24.62
C LYS A 184 22.68 -4.77 24.24
N PRO A 185 23.12 -4.78 22.96
CA PRO A 185 24.36 -5.41 22.55
C PRO A 185 25.57 -4.79 23.26
N SER A 186 26.57 -5.61 23.56
CA SER A 186 27.85 -5.12 24.08
C SER A 186 28.59 -4.29 23.03
N GLY A 187 29.20 -3.19 23.45
CA GLY A 187 30.12 -2.42 22.61
C GLY A 187 31.37 -3.20 22.17
N GLY A 188 32.18 -2.58 21.32
CA GLY A 188 33.36 -3.19 20.74
C GLY A 188 34.50 -2.21 20.46
N VAL A 189 35.52 -2.70 19.76
CA VAL A 189 36.69 -1.91 19.33
C VAL A 189 36.97 -2.21 17.87
N THR A 190 37.13 -1.18 17.05
CA THR A 190 37.42 -1.34 15.61
C THR A 190 38.87 -1.76 15.36
N LYS A 191 39.20 -2.13 14.12
CA LYS A 191 40.59 -2.43 13.71
C LYS A 191 41.56 -1.26 13.94
N ALA A 192 41.06 -0.03 13.93
CA ALA A 192 41.84 1.17 14.24
C ALA A 192 42.02 1.43 15.75
N GLY A 193 41.44 0.60 16.62
CA GLY A 193 41.49 0.77 18.07
C GLY A 193 40.45 1.74 18.64
N GLU A 194 39.49 2.20 17.83
CA GLU A 194 38.39 3.07 18.27
C GLU A 194 37.34 2.24 19.02
N SER A 195 37.02 2.60 20.26
CA SER A 195 35.93 1.99 21.01
C SER A 195 34.57 2.55 20.59
N TYR A 196 33.57 1.70 20.55
CA TYR A 196 32.18 2.09 20.28
C TYR A 196 31.22 1.31 21.20
N ASP A 197 30.07 1.91 21.46
CA ASP A 197 28.90 1.29 22.10
C ASP A 197 27.70 1.30 21.12
N TYR A 198 26.54 0.81 21.54
CA TYR A 198 25.31 0.73 20.74
C TYR A 198 24.20 1.65 21.21
N GLN A 199 23.40 2.10 20.25
CA GLN A 199 22.15 2.84 20.45
C GLN A 199 21.01 2.13 19.73
N ALA A 200 19.85 2.05 20.39
CA ALA A 200 18.62 1.68 19.70
C ALA A 200 18.35 2.75 18.63
N ASN A 201 17.83 2.37 17.47
CA ASN A 201 17.74 3.27 16.32
C ASN A 201 16.41 3.07 15.59
N ASP A 202 16.40 3.07 14.26
CA ASP A 202 15.20 2.88 13.46
C ASP A 202 14.51 1.54 13.76
N LEU A 203 13.19 1.54 13.64
CA LEU A 203 12.33 0.42 13.98
C LEU A 203 11.35 0.15 12.84
N SER A 204 11.00 -1.12 12.64
CA SER A 204 9.86 -1.55 11.83
C SER A 204 9.00 -2.53 12.64
N VAL A 205 7.84 -2.89 12.11
CA VAL A 205 6.89 -3.80 12.76
C VAL A 205 6.35 -4.84 11.80
N ILE A 206 6.06 -6.02 12.34
CA ILE A 206 5.54 -7.16 11.58
C ILE A 206 4.95 -8.21 12.53
N ASP A 207 3.88 -8.88 12.12
CA ASP A 207 3.34 -10.06 12.82
C ASP A 207 4.10 -11.30 12.36
N ILE A 208 4.91 -11.91 13.24
CA ILE A 208 5.80 -13.01 12.84
C ILE A 208 5.15 -14.39 12.94
N ASP A 209 4.05 -14.52 13.66
CA ASP A 209 3.44 -15.82 14.00
C ASP A 209 1.95 -15.94 13.64
N GLY A 210 1.35 -14.86 13.16
CA GLY A 210 -0.02 -14.78 12.67
C GLY A 210 -1.05 -14.64 13.79
N ASP A 211 -0.64 -14.16 14.97
CA ASP A 211 -1.52 -13.95 16.12
C ASP A 211 -2.27 -12.60 16.08
N GLY A 212 -1.92 -11.74 15.13
CA GLY A 212 -2.51 -10.43 14.90
C GLY A 212 -1.91 -9.29 15.73
N GLN A 213 -0.84 -9.55 16.48
CA GLN A 213 -0.04 -8.56 17.20
C GLN A 213 1.27 -8.28 16.44
N TYR A 214 1.78 -7.06 16.57
CA TYR A 214 3.06 -6.71 15.99
C TYR A 214 4.23 -7.06 16.91
N GLU A 215 5.25 -7.70 16.35
CA GLU A 215 6.60 -7.68 16.87
C GLU A 215 7.39 -6.47 16.35
N PHE A 216 8.44 -6.14 17.08
CA PHE A 216 9.25 -4.93 16.93
C PHE A 216 10.63 -5.27 16.39
N ILE A 217 10.89 -4.89 15.14
CA ILE A 217 12.16 -5.13 14.44
C ILE A 217 13.08 -3.93 14.61
N LEU A 218 13.94 -3.98 15.62
CA LEU A 218 14.78 -2.86 16.06
C LEU A 218 16.17 -2.93 15.45
N LYS A 219 16.60 -1.85 14.78
CA LYS A 219 18.00 -1.64 14.41
C LYS A 219 18.82 -1.13 15.59
N TRP A 220 19.95 -1.77 15.83
CA TRP A 220 21.01 -1.24 16.69
C TRP A 220 22.09 -0.60 15.85
N ASP A 221 22.32 0.68 16.09
CA ASP A 221 23.35 1.45 15.42
C ASP A 221 24.55 1.62 16.35
N PRO A 222 25.78 1.28 15.92
CA PRO A 222 26.97 1.55 16.71
C PRO A 222 27.22 3.06 16.75
N THR A 223 27.65 3.57 17.90
CA THR A 223 27.96 5.00 18.13
C THR A 223 29.01 5.61 17.18
N ASN A 224 29.71 4.79 16.41
CA ASN A 224 30.65 5.20 15.38
C ASN A 224 30.18 4.86 13.95
N SER A 225 28.88 4.66 13.74
CA SER A 225 28.28 4.59 12.41
C SER A 225 28.62 5.83 11.59
N ARG A 226 28.59 5.69 10.26
CA ARG A 226 29.10 6.72 9.34
C ARG A 226 28.06 7.02 8.27
N ASP A 227 27.89 8.31 7.99
CA ASP A 227 27.41 8.70 6.67
C ASP A 227 28.40 8.19 5.59
N VAL A 228 27.91 7.90 4.39
CA VAL A 228 28.74 7.34 3.32
C VAL A 228 29.89 8.26 2.92
N SER A 229 29.76 9.58 3.14
CA SER A 229 30.80 10.57 2.86
C SER A 229 31.96 10.57 3.89
N GLN A 230 31.78 9.86 5.02
CA GLN A 230 32.69 9.88 6.15
C GLN A 230 33.56 8.62 6.16
N ARG A 231 34.87 8.81 6.40
CA ARG A 231 35.86 7.73 6.54
C ARG A 231 35.81 7.10 7.92
N GLY A 232 36.33 5.87 8.04
CA GLY A 232 36.52 5.16 9.30
C GLY A 232 35.76 3.85 9.35
N TYR A 233 36.26 2.93 10.17
CA TYR A 233 35.59 1.67 10.51
C TYR A 233 34.30 1.93 11.31
N THR A 234 33.36 1.00 11.22
CA THR A 234 32.14 0.98 12.05
C THR A 234 32.09 -0.29 12.87
N GLY A 235 31.33 -0.28 13.97
CA GLY A 235 30.82 -1.52 14.55
C GLY A 235 29.87 -2.25 13.57
N ASN A 236 29.46 -3.46 13.94
CA ASN A 236 28.46 -4.19 13.16
C ASN A 236 27.08 -3.54 13.32
N CYS A 237 26.24 -3.62 12.30
CA CYS A 237 24.82 -3.36 12.45
C CYS A 237 24.12 -4.62 13.03
N TYR A 238 23.18 -4.45 13.95
CA TYR A 238 22.29 -5.54 14.39
C TYR A 238 20.82 -5.22 14.13
N LEU A 239 20.01 -6.24 13.86
CA LEU A 239 18.55 -6.16 13.91
C LEU A 239 18.03 -7.16 14.94
N ASP A 240 17.15 -6.74 15.84
CA ASP A 240 16.49 -7.58 16.83
C ASP A 240 15.00 -7.70 16.56
N CYS A 241 14.41 -8.85 16.87
CA CYS A 241 12.95 -8.98 16.95
C CYS A 241 12.52 -9.13 18.41
N TYR A 242 11.69 -8.20 18.88
CA TYR A 242 11.11 -8.21 20.22
C TYR A 242 9.59 -8.40 20.18
N LYS A 243 9.06 -9.22 21.10
CA LYS A 243 7.65 -9.14 21.49
C LYS A 243 7.41 -7.95 22.42
N MET A 244 6.15 -7.52 22.54
CA MET A 244 5.73 -6.39 23.40
C MET A 244 6.17 -6.52 24.87
N ASN A 245 6.34 -7.75 25.37
CA ASN A 245 6.78 -8.03 26.74
C ASN A 245 8.32 -7.92 26.94
N GLY A 246 9.09 -7.55 25.92
CA GLY A 246 10.55 -7.47 25.96
C GLY A 246 11.28 -8.79 25.68
N GLN A 247 10.56 -9.86 25.29
CA GLN A 247 11.21 -11.10 24.86
C GLN A 247 11.95 -10.88 23.53
N LEU A 248 13.27 -11.01 23.55
CA LEU A 248 14.10 -11.09 22.35
C LEU A 248 13.93 -12.48 21.70
N ILE A 249 13.44 -12.52 20.46
CA ILE A 249 13.26 -13.77 19.70
C ILE A 249 14.56 -14.13 18.98
N TRP A 250 15.08 -13.19 18.21
CA TRP A 250 16.32 -13.35 17.45
C TRP A 250 17.07 -12.03 17.28
N ARG A 251 18.36 -12.13 16.94
CA ARG A 251 19.26 -11.04 16.54
C ARG A 251 19.98 -11.41 15.25
N LEU A 252 19.83 -10.59 14.22
CA LEU A 252 20.67 -10.64 13.03
C LEU A 252 21.91 -9.79 13.25
N ASP A 253 23.08 -10.42 13.25
CA ASP A 253 24.38 -9.76 13.11
C ASP A 253 24.67 -9.60 11.62
N CYS A 254 24.62 -8.37 11.10
CA CYS A 254 24.89 -8.10 9.69
C CYS A 254 26.35 -8.43 9.32
N GLY A 255 27.26 -8.53 10.30
CA GLY A 255 28.67 -8.79 10.10
C GLY A 255 29.47 -7.58 9.61
N GLN A 256 30.78 -7.69 9.63
CA GLN A 256 31.70 -6.59 9.31
C GLN A 256 31.65 -6.10 7.86
N ASN A 257 31.20 -6.96 6.93
CA ASN A 257 31.13 -6.66 5.50
C ASN A 257 29.86 -5.87 5.12
N ILE A 258 29.06 -5.48 6.11
CA ILE A 258 27.98 -4.49 5.99
C ILE A 258 28.35 -3.31 6.90
N ARG A 259 28.65 -2.16 6.28
CA ARG A 259 28.99 -0.94 7.01
C ARG A 259 27.74 -0.37 7.71
N ALA A 260 27.91 0.19 8.90
CA ALA A 260 26.80 0.77 9.65
C ALA A 260 26.61 2.27 9.34
N GLY A 261 25.37 2.65 9.09
CA GLY A 261 24.95 4.03 8.82
C GLY A 261 23.61 4.08 8.10
N ALA A 262 23.01 5.27 8.05
CA ALA A 262 21.67 5.51 7.51
C ALA A 262 21.46 4.94 6.09
N HIS A 263 22.46 5.09 5.21
CA HIS A 263 22.32 4.73 3.80
C HIS A 263 22.67 3.28 3.46
N TYR A 264 23.07 2.46 4.43
CA TYR A 264 23.53 1.08 4.19
C TYR A 264 22.40 0.05 4.36
N THR A 265 22.05 -0.29 5.60
CA THR A 265 21.05 -1.32 5.89
C THR A 265 19.64 -0.76 5.82
N GLN A 266 18.93 -1.07 4.73
CA GLN A 266 17.49 -0.85 4.58
C GLN A 266 16.79 -2.20 4.77
N PHE A 267 15.95 -2.34 5.80
CA PHE A 267 15.29 -3.61 6.14
C PHE A 267 13.78 -3.46 6.00
N ILE A 268 13.18 -4.32 5.17
CA ILE A 268 11.75 -4.24 4.84
C ILE A 268 11.02 -5.41 5.46
N CYS A 269 9.99 -5.08 6.24
CA CYS A 269 9.20 -6.01 7.04
C CYS A 269 7.76 -6.03 6.51
N TYR A 270 7.36 -7.15 5.90
CA TYR A 270 6.05 -7.33 5.28
C TYR A 270 5.74 -8.82 5.06
N ASP A 271 4.46 -9.19 5.00
CA ASP A 271 3.99 -10.49 4.51
C ASP A 271 3.99 -10.50 2.97
N PHE A 272 5.06 -11.01 2.36
CA PHE A 272 5.24 -11.01 0.91
C PHE A 272 4.60 -12.19 0.20
N ASP A 273 4.39 -13.33 0.87
CA ASP A 273 3.85 -14.54 0.24
C ASP A 273 2.37 -14.82 0.57
N GLY A 274 1.78 -14.05 1.48
CA GLY A 274 0.37 -14.05 1.83
C GLY A 274 -0.04 -15.19 2.76
N ASP A 275 0.90 -15.81 3.48
CA ASP A 275 0.60 -16.89 4.43
C ASP A 275 0.03 -16.40 5.79
N GLY A 276 -0.02 -15.08 5.98
CA GLY A 276 -0.52 -14.42 7.19
C GLY A 276 0.54 -14.20 8.27
N LYS A 277 1.82 -14.49 7.97
CA LYS A 277 2.98 -14.16 8.78
C LYS A 277 3.91 -13.31 7.92
N GLY A 278 4.65 -12.43 8.55
CA GLY A 278 5.52 -11.55 7.80
C GLY A 278 6.98 -12.00 7.72
N GLU A 279 7.66 -11.54 6.68
CA GLU A 279 9.09 -11.71 6.42
C GLU A 279 9.89 -10.40 6.56
N MET A 280 11.21 -10.55 6.64
CA MET A 280 12.17 -9.45 6.57
C MET A 280 13.15 -9.64 5.41
N ALA A 281 13.20 -8.67 4.51
CA ALA A 281 14.17 -8.62 3.40
C ALA A 281 15.22 -7.52 3.64
N LEU A 282 16.50 -7.86 3.42
CA LEU A 282 17.59 -6.89 3.48
C LEU A 282 18.87 -7.35 2.77
N LYS A 283 19.74 -6.39 2.50
CA LYS A 283 21.10 -6.65 1.99
C LYS A 283 21.96 -7.32 3.06
N THR A 284 22.62 -8.40 2.68
CA THR A 284 23.55 -9.16 3.54
C THR A 284 24.87 -9.45 2.83
N ALA A 285 25.84 -10.03 3.54
CA ALA A 285 27.18 -10.30 3.01
C ALA A 285 27.80 -11.52 3.70
N PRO A 286 28.95 -12.05 3.21
CA PRO A 286 29.70 -13.05 3.96
C PRO A 286 30.00 -12.55 5.37
N GLY A 287 29.53 -13.30 6.38
CA GLY A 287 29.73 -12.97 7.79
C GLY A 287 28.42 -12.63 8.50
N SER A 288 27.35 -12.31 7.76
CA SER A 288 26.02 -12.13 8.33
C SER A 288 25.50 -13.43 8.95
N LYS A 289 24.95 -13.37 10.17
CA LYS A 289 24.43 -14.52 10.91
C LYS A 289 23.23 -14.20 11.77
N MET A 290 22.28 -15.12 11.81
CA MET A 290 21.14 -15.07 12.72
C MET A 290 21.48 -15.73 14.05
N GLN A 291 21.03 -15.15 15.14
CA GLN A 291 21.19 -15.62 16.52
C GLN A 291 19.81 -15.77 17.16
N PHE A 292 19.57 -16.88 17.87
CA PHE A 292 18.26 -17.19 18.44
C PHE A 292 18.33 -17.28 19.96
N PHE A 293 17.31 -16.75 20.64
CA PHE A 293 17.29 -16.64 22.10
C PHE A 293 16.14 -17.45 22.69
N ASP A 294 16.34 -17.95 23.90
CA ASP A 294 15.24 -18.51 24.69
C ASP A 294 14.41 -17.39 25.37
N ALA A 295 13.33 -17.75 26.05
CA ALA A 295 12.48 -16.80 26.76
C ALA A 295 13.17 -16.06 27.92
N GLN A 296 14.42 -16.40 28.26
CA GLN A 296 15.23 -15.71 29.25
C GLN A 296 16.27 -14.77 28.60
N GLY A 297 16.27 -14.64 27.26
CA GLY A 297 17.24 -13.82 26.53
C GLY A 297 18.63 -14.46 26.43
N ILE A 298 18.74 -15.77 26.63
CA ILE A 298 20.01 -16.50 26.51
C ILE A 298 20.17 -17.02 25.09
N LEU A 299 21.31 -16.74 24.47
CA LEU A 299 21.67 -17.25 23.14
C LEU A 299 21.67 -18.79 23.14
N THR A 300 20.83 -19.39 22.31
CA THR A 300 20.71 -20.84 22.18
C THR A 300 21.55 -21.39 21.04
N HIS A 301 21.48 -20.76 19.87
CA HIS A 301 22.25 -21.13 18.69
C HIS A 301 22.36 -19.95 17.70
N GLU A 302 23.29 -20.07 16.76
CA GLU A 302 23.49 -19.10 15.68
C GLU A 302 23.76 -19.82 14.35
N ARG A 303 23.41 -19.17 13.25
CA ARG A 303 23.58 -19.71 11.89
C ARG A 303 23.92 -18.58 10.92
N PHE A 304 25.00 -18.74 10.16
CA PHE A 304 25.30 -17.86 9.04
C PHE A 304 24.28 -18.03 7.92
N ILE A 305 24.05 -16.95 7.17
CA ILE A 305 23.31 -17.04 5.90
C ILE A 305 23.95 -18.05 4.95
N THR A 306 23.18 -18.59 4.03
CA THR A 306 23.68 -19.54 3.05
C THR A 306 24.39 -18.78 1.93
N LEU A 307 25.72 -18.96 1.81
CA LEU A 307 26.47 -18.43 0.68
C LEU A 307 26.03 -19.08 -0.65
N PRO A 308 25.73 -18.29 -1.70
CA PRO A 308 25.42 -18.81 -3.03
C PRO A 308 26.48 -19.80 -3.54
N GLU A 309 26.05 -20.83 -4.26
CA GLU A 309 26.93 -21.92 -4.71
C GLU A 309 28.10 -21.42 -5.57
N ALA A 310 27.86 -20.40 -6.41
CA ALA A 310 28.88 -19.80 -7.26
C ALA A 310 30.03 -19.19 -6.45
N ASP A 311 29.74 -18.53 -5.34
CA ASP A 311 30.74 -17.87 -4.51
C ASP A 311 31.50 -18.86 -3.63
N ARG A 312 30.80 -19.87 -3.11
CA ARG A 312 31.45 -21.01 -2.45
C ARG A 312 32.45 -21.71 -3.37
N LYS A 313 32.11 -21.88 -4.66
CA LYS A 313 33.03 -22.45 -5.67
C LYS A 313 34.24 -21.55 -5.95
N LYS A 314 34.09 -20.23 -5.81
CA LYS A 314 35.19 -19.26 -5.88
C LYS A 314 36.04 -19.19 -4.61
N GLY A 315 35.64 -19.91 -3.55
CA GLY A 315 36.37 -19.98 -2.28
C GLY A 315 35.92 -18.96 -1.24
N VAL A 316 34.83 -18.22 -1.48
CA VAL A 316 34.28 -17.25 -0.52
C VAL A 316 33.85 -17.95 0.76
N SER A 317 34.17 -17.35 1.90
CA SER A 317 33.84 -17.85 3.24
C SER A 317 33.32 -16.74 4.15
N HIS A 318 32.57 -17.10 5.19
CA HIS A 318 32.13 -16.15 6.23
C HIS A 318 33.27 -15.58 7.08
N LYS A 319 34.52 -16.02 6.88
CA LYS A 319 35.71 -15.46 7.53
C LYS A 319 36.38 -14.38 6.68
N ASP A 320 35.94 -14.20 5.45
CA ASP A 320 36.53 -13.24 4.53
C ASP A 320 36.18 -11.81 5.00
N ASP A 321 37.15 -10.92 4.83
CA ASP A 321 37.11 -9.56 5.34
C ASP A 321 37.40 -8.61 4.19
N TYR A 322 36.35 -7.94 3.72
CA TYR A 322 36.42 -7.01 2.60
C TYR A 322 36.46 -5.56 3.07
N VAL A 323 36.61 -5.33 4.38
CA VAL A 323 36.70 -3.98 4.95
C VAL A 323 38.11 -3.44 4.74
N CYS A 324 38.24 -2.46 3.84
CA CYS A 324 39.52 -1.96 3.39
C CYS A 324 40.23 -1.12 4.46
N SER A 325 41.56 -1.24 4.52
CA SER A 325 42.43 -0.23 5.12
C SER A 325 42.87 0.81 4.09
N GLY A 326 43.45 1.92 4.56
CA GLY A 326 44.06 2.90 3.64
C GLY A 326 45.18 2.34 2.77
N THR A 327 45.85 1.26 3.20
CA THR A 327 46.88 0.57 2.41
C THR A 327 46.25 -0.29 1.31
N ASP A 328 45.14 -0.97 1.62
CA ASP A 328 44.40 -1.77 0.64
C ASP A 328 43.84 -0.87 -0.46
N TYR A 329 43.26 0.27 -0.10
CA TYR A 329 42.77 1.25 -1.06
C TYR A 329 43.88 1.84 -1.95
N ALA A 330 45.04 2.18 -1.38
CA ALA A 330 46.18 2.63 -2.19
C ALA A 330 46.66 1.54 -3.17
N THR A 331 46.57 0.27 -2.77
CA THR A 331 46.89 -0.87 -3.63
C THR A 331 45.85 -1.02 -4.74
N HIS A 332 44.57 -0.87 -4.42
CA HIS A 332 43.46 -0.89 -5.38
C HIS A 332 43.61 0.19 -6.46
N ILE A 333 43.89 1.44 -6.08
CA ILE A 333 44.10 2.53 -7.05
C ILE A 333 45.30 2.27 -7.96
N LYS A 334 46.39 1.72 -7.42
CA LYS A 334 47.54 1.32 -8.23
C LYS A 334 47.16 0.25 -9.26
N GLU A 335 46.34 -0.72 -8.89
CA GLU A 335 45.87 -1.77 -9.80
C GLU A 335 44.92 -1.23 -10.88
N LEU A 336 43.99 -0.34 -10.49
CA LEU A 336 43.15 0.41 -11.42
C LEU A 336 44.00 1.18 -12.43
N PHE A 337 45.01 1.92 -11.97
CA PHE A 337 45.88 2.72 -12.83
C PHE A 337 46.73 1.86 -13.76
N LEU A 338 47.23 0.71 -13.27
CA LEU A 338 47.96 -0.25 -14.08
C LEU A 338 47.09 -0.76 -15.26
N GLN A 339 45.80 -0.94 -15.03
CA GLN A 339 44.83 -1.41 -16.02
C GLN A 339 44.10 -0.29 -16.78
N TRP A 340 44.48 0.98 -16.59
CA TRP A 340 43.76 2.13 -17.18
C TRP A 340 43.53 1.99 -18.69
N HIS A 341 44.55 1.59 -19.45
CA HIS A 341 44.49 1.38 -20.90
C HIS A 341 43.52 0.28 -21.37
N ASN A 342 43.08 -0.61 -20.45
CA ASN A 342 42.11 -1.67 -20.71
C ASN A 342 40.72 -1.32 -20.19
N HIS A 343 40.54 -0.19 -19.51
CA HIS A 343 39.23 0.20 -18.99
C HIS A 343 38.25 0.41 -20.17
N PRO A 344 37.01 -0.10 -20.11
CA PRO A 344 36.06 -0.02 -21.22
C PRO A 344 35.84 1.41 -21.75
N GLU A 345 35.68 2.39 -20.86
CA GLU A 345 35.48 3.80 -21.23
C GLU A 345 36.73 4.43 -21.89
N VAL A 346 37.93 3.97 -21.56
CA VAL A 346 39.18 4.42 -22.19
C VAL A 346 39.32 3.81 -23.58
N LEU A 347 39.02 2.51 -23.72
CA LEU A 347 39.02 1.81 -25.02
C LEU A 347 37.96 2.38 -25.99
N ALA A 348 36.80 2.77 -25.46
CA ALA A 348 35.74 3.44 -26.21
C ALA A 348 36.09 4.88 -26.61
N GLY A 349 37.13 5.47 -26.00
CA GLY A 349 37.54 6.85 -26.24
C GLY A 349 36.66 7.88 -25.55
N HIS A 350 35.82 7.47 -24.59
CA HIS A 350 35.02 8.36 -23.77
C HIS A 350 35.88 9.02 -22.67
N TRP A 351 36.86 8.30 -22.14
CA TRP A 351 37.81 8.80 -21.15
C TRP A 351 39.20 9.07 -21.74
N PRO A 352 40.02 9.91 -21.07
CA PRO A 352 41.36 10.21 -21.55
C PRO A 352 42.24 8.96 -21.64
N GLN A 353 43.03 8.88 -22.71
CA GLN A 353 43.90 7.72 -22.97
C GLN A 353 45.01 7.53 -21.92
N THR A 354 45.31 8.57 -21.13
CA THR A 354 46.31 8.54 -20.06
C THR A 354 45.76 9.21 -18.79
N LEU A 355 46.19 8.73 -17.63
CA LEU A 355 45.87 9.32 -16.33
C LEU A 355 46.43 10.74 -16.18
N GLU A 356 47.59 11.02 -16.76
CA GLU A 356 48.15 12.38 -16.79
C GLU A 356 47.20 13.36 -17.47
N ALA A 357 46.51 12.94 -18.54
CA ALA A 357 45.50 13.75 -19.19
C ALA A 357 44.24 13.88 -18.31
N CYS A 358 43.88 12.85 -17.52
CA CYS A 358 42.81 12.98 -16.53
C CYS A 358 43.13 14.04 -15.45
N PHE A 359 44.40 14.19 -15.09
CA PHE A 359 44.84 15.12 -14.04
C PHE A 359 45.34 16.47 -14.56
N ASP A 360 45.19 16.73 -15.86
CA ASP A 360 45.68 17.94 -16.54
C ASP A 360 47.20 18.21 -16.34
N ILE A 361 48.01 17.15 -16.32
CA ILE A 361 49.48 17.22 -16.24
C ILE A 361 50.17 16.73 -17.53
N PRO A 362 51.41 17.16 -17.82
CA PRO A 362 52.14 16.66 -18.97
C PRO A 362 52.33 15.13 -18.92
N ASN A 363 52.18 14.46 -20.06
CA ASN A 363 52.40 13.01 -20.16
C ASN A 363 53.86 12.66 -19.81
N GLN A 364 54.05 11.76 -18.85
CA GLN A 364 55.38 11.37 -18.33
C GLN A 364 55.73 9.92 -18.67
N TYR A 365 54.73 9.07 -18.93
CA TYR A 365 54.91 7.64 -19.09
C TYR A 365 54.36 7.12 -20.43
N THR A 366 54.67 5.86 -20.73
CA THR A 366 54.13 5.12 -21.87
C THR A 366 53.17 4.04 -21.36
N TYR A 367 52.06 3.83 -22.05
CA TYR A 367 51.07 2.80 -21.70
C TYR A 367 51.30 1.54 -22.55
N PRO A 368 51.11 0.31 -22.00
CA PRO A 368 50.69 0.01 -20.63
C PRO A 368 51.72 0.42 -19.58
N LEU A 369 51.26 0.89 -18.42
CA LEU A 369 52.12 1.35 -17.34
C LEU A 369 52.92 0.18 -16.74
N THR A 370 54.12 0.48 -16.25
CA THR A 370 54.84 -0.42 -15.34
C THR A 370 54.31 -0.26 -13.91
N GLU A 371 54.56 -1.23 -13.03
CA GLU A 371 54.19 -1.09 -11.60
C GLU A 371 54.78 0.17 -10.96
N GLU A 372 56.04 0.51 -11.28
CA GLU A 372 56.71 1.71 -10.77
C GLU A 372 56.01 2.99 -11.24
N SER A 373 55.63 3.05 -12.52
CA SER A 373 54.94 4.22 -13.10
C SER A 373 53.51 4.35 -12.54
N ALA A 374 52.78 3.23 -12.41
CA ALA A 374 51.44 3.20 -11.82
C ALA A 374 51.46 3.63 -10.35
N MET A 375 52.46 3.17 -9.57
CA MET A 375 52.64 3.59 -8.18
C MET A 375 52.99 5.09 -8.07
N SER A 376 53.84 5.61 -8.96
CA SER A 376 54.15 7.04 -9.02
C SER A 376 52.90 7.89 -9.24
N LEU A 377 52.07 7.52 -10.23
CA LEU A 377 50.79 8.19 -10.50
C LEU A 377 49.78 8.01 -9.37
N THR A 378 49.75 6.86 -8.71
CA THR A 378 48.91 6.61 -7.52
C THR A 378 49.27 7.54 -6.37
N ASN A 379 50.57 7.67 -6.07
CA ASN A 379 51.04 8.59 -5.03
C ASN A 379 50.72 10.05 -5.40
N TYR A 380 50.92 10.42 -6.65
CA TYR A 380 50.52 11.75 -7.14
C TYR A 380 49.01 11.98 -6.97
N PHE A 381 48.17 11.01 -7.34
CA PHE A 381 46.72 11.09 -7.20
C PHE A 381 46.31 11.29 -5.74
N LEU A 382 46.76 10.39 -4.86
CA LEU A 382 46.36 10.36 -3.45
C LEU A 382 46.89 11.55 -2.65
N ASP A 383 48.14 11.96 -2.89
CA ASP A 383 48.83 12.92 -2.03
C ASP A 383 48.76 14.36 -2.58
N SER A 384 48.72 14.52 -3.91
CA SER A 384 48.81 15.83 -4.57
C SER A 384 47.53 16.22 -5.30
N TYR A 385 47.06 15.41 -6.25
CA TYR A 385 45.90 15.75 -7.07
C TYR A 385 44.63 15.88 -6.21
N ALA A 386 44.29 14.83 -5.45
CA ALA A 386 43.08 14.81 -4.62
C ALA A 386 43.07 15.96 -3.61
N SER A 387 44.19 16.17 -2.90
CA SER A 387 44.37 17.28 -1.96
C SER A 387 44.26 18.67 -2.61
N SER A 388 44.70 18.81 -3.87
CA SER A 388 44.57 20.07 -4.62
C SER A 388 43.13 20.41 -5.01
N ARG A 389 42.28 19.38 -5.15
CA ARG A 389 40.84 19.52 -5.44
C ARG A 389 40.06 19.93 -4.19
N SER A 390 40.43 19.37 -3.04
CA SER A 390 39.86 19.72 -1.72
C SER A 390 40.75 19.21 -0.59
N GLU A 391 40.95 20.03 0.44
CA GLU A 391 41.65 19.62 1.68
C GLU A 391 40.95 18.47 2.42
N LYS A 392 39.66 18.21 2.12
CA LYS A 392 38.89 17.11 2.70
C LYS A 392 39.20 15.75 2.08
N ASN A 393 39.89 15.71 0.93
CA ASN A 393 40.21 14.49 0.18
C ASN A 393 41.42 13.76 0.77
N ARG A 394 41.28 13.28 2.01
CA ARG A 394 42.32 12.54 2.73
C ARG A 394 42.30 11.06 2.36
N LEU A 395 42.60 10.74 1.10
CA LEU A 395 42.42 9.40 0.54
C LEU A 395 43.39 8.35 1.09
N ARG A 396 44.52 8.75 1.70
CA ARG A 396 45.40 7.85 2.47
C ARG A 396 44.75 7.32 3.74
N GLU A 397 43.73 8.02 4.24
CA GLU A 397 42.94 7.65 5.40
C GLU A 397 41.62 6.95 4.99
N PHE A 398 41.48 6.53 3.72
CA PHE A 398 40.29 5.82 3.24
C PHE A 398 40.26 4.40 3.79
N GLU A 399 39.59 4.22 4.92
CA GLU A 399 39.46 2.96 5.64
C GLU A 399 38.04 2.72 6.12
N GLY A 400 37.69 1.46 6.32
CA GLY A 400 36.38 1.04 6.83
C GLY A 400 35.28 0.91 5.78
N PHE A 401 35.62 1.00 4.49
CA PHE A 401 34.69 0.82 3.37
C PHE A 401 34.80 -0.58 2.77
N ILE A 402 33.80 -0.96 1.97
CA ILE A 402 33.75 -2.23 1.25
C ILE A 402 33.53 -1.93 -0.23
N TYR A 403 34.61 -1.88 -1.01
CA TYR A 403 34.55 -1.65 -2.46
C TYR A 403 34.55 -2.95 -3.29
N GLU A 404 34.83 -4.09 -2.66
CA GLU A 404 34.88 -5.40 -3.31
C GLU A 404 34.24 -6.48 -2.45
N GLY A 405 34.20 -7.71 -2.97
CA GLY A 405 33.53 -8.84 -2.32
C GLY A 405 32.05 -8.97 -2.72
N PRO A 406 31.46 -10.16 -2.51
CA PRO A 406 30.08 -10.43 -2.92
C PRO A 406 29.07 -9.77 -1.98
N GLU A 407 27.94 -9.37 -2.57
CA GLU A 407 26.79 -8.78 -1.89
C GLU A 407 25.57 -9.67 -2.12
N TYR A 408 24.70 -9.78 -1.12
CA TYR A 408 23.53 -10.65 -1.18
C TYR A 408 22.25 -9.89 -0.82
N LEU A 409 21.12 -10.41 -1.29
CA LEU A 409 19.79 -10.11 -0.77
C LEU A 409 19.28 -11.37 -0.08
N THR A 410 18.85 -11.25 1.17
CA THR A 410 18.32 -12.37 1.95
C THR A 410 16.89 -12.06 2.41
N MET A 411 16.00 -13.03 2.25
CA MET A 411 14.69 -13.08 2.89
C MET A 411 14.77 -13.96 4.14
N PHE A 412 14.31 -13.44 5.27
CA PHE A 412 14.11 -14.17 6.51
C PHE A 412 12.62 -14.25 6.83
N ALA A 413 12.13 -15.40 7.28
CA ALA A 413 10.83 -15.48 7.93
C ALA A 413 10.82 -14.62 9.20
N GLY A 414 9.64 -14.22 9.66
CA GLY A 414 9.49 -13.42 10.87
C GLY A 414 10.10 -14.05 12.13
N ASP A 415 10.19 -15.39 12.18
CA ASP A 415 10.85 -16.12 13.26
C ASP A 415 12.40 -16.14 13.16
N GLY A 416 12.97 -15.52 12.15
CA GLY A 416 14.41 -15.41 11.88
C GLY A 416 14.98 -16.51 11.00
N GLN A 417 14.18 -17.49 10.56
CA GLN A 417 14.65 -18.51 9.62
C GLN A 417 15.01 -17.91 8.26
N GLU A 418 16.21 -18.22 7.75
CA GLU A 418 16.57 -17.89 6.37
C GLU A 418 15.67 -18.66 5.38
N LEU A 419 14.94 -17.95 4.54
CA LEU A 419 14.11 -18.52 3.48
C LEU A 419 14.86 -18.61 2.15
N ALA A 420 15.50 -17.52 1.73
CA ALA A 420 16.27 -17.46 0.49
C ALA A 420 17.40 -16.43 0.56
N THR A 421 18.55 -16.77 -0.03
CA THR A 421 19.67 -15.83 -0.27
C THR A 421 20.09 -15.89 -1.72
N ILE A 422 20.08 -14.74 -2.39
CA ILE A 422 20.51 -14.57 -3.78
C ILE A 422 21.63 -13.52 -3.87
N PRO A 423 22.43 -13.49 -4.95
CA PRO A 423 23.27 -12.32 -5.26
C PRO A 423 22.43 -11.04 -5.22
N PHE A 424 22.98 -9.98 -4.64
CA PHE A 424 22.29 -8.69 -4.58
C PHE A 424 21.95 -8.25 -6.02
N PRO A 425 20.68 -7.89 -6.32
CA PRO A 425 20.20 -7.77 -7.69
C PRO A 425 20.81 -6.61 -8.46
N ILE A 426 21.46 -5.65 -7.79
CA ILE A 426 22.11 -4.49 -8.41
C ILE A 426 23.60 -4.49 -8.04
N PRO A 427 24.48 -5.02 -8.90
CA PRO A 427 25.90 -5.16 -8.58
C PRO A 427 26.56 -3.80 -8.33
N ARG A 428 27.64 -3.83 -7.53
CA ARG A 428 28.45 -2.64 -7.23
C ARG A 428 29.19 -2.09 -8.45
N GLU A 429 29.64 -3.00 -9.32
CA GLU A 429 30.46 -2.75 -10.52
C GLU A 429 31.91 -2.34 -10.20
N ASP A 430 32.11 -1.27 -9.43
CA ASP A 430 33.43 -0.76 -9.02
C ASP A 430 33.37 -0.08 -7.64
N ASP A 431 34.39 0.70 -7.29
CA ASP A 431 34.46 1.45 -6.03
C ASP A 431 33.70 2.79 -6.06
N GLY A 432 32.91 3.06 -7.11
CA GLY A 432 32.19 4.30 -7.34
C GLY A 432 32.71 5.12 -8.53
N LEU A 433 33.77 4.69 -9.20
CA LEU A 433 34.35 5.39 -10.36
C LEU A 433 33.31 5.66 -11.46
N LEU A 434 32.55 4.64 -11.88
CA LEU A 434 31.46 4.78 -12.85
C LEU A 434 30.23 5.47 -12.27
N TRP A 435 30.05 5.42 -10.95
CA TRP A 435 28.95 6.09 -10.25
C TRP A 435 29.18 7.59 -10.05
N GLY A 436 30.36 8.11 -10.44
CA GLY A 436 30.70 9.54 -10.37
C GLY A 436 31.33 9.97 -9.04
N ASP A 437 31.77 9.03 -8.20
CA ASP A 437 32.34 9.31 -6.88
C ASP A 437 33.68 10.05 -6.92
N TYR A 438 34.36 10.01 -8.07
CA TYR A 438 35.65 10.64 -8.32
C TYR A 438 35.55 11.96 -9.10
N ALA A 439 34.39 12.27 -9.68
CA ALA A 439 34.27 13.34 -10.67
C ALA A 439 34.32 14.74 -10.04
N TRP A 440 33.86 14.87 -8.78
CA TRP A 440 33.67 16.16 -8.11
C TRP A 440 34.91 16.68 -7.39
N ASN A 441 34.81 17.89 -6.83
CA ASN A 441 35.89 18.49 -6.02
C ASN A 441 36.16 17.68 -4.74
N ARG A 442 35.10 17.16 -4.11
CA ARG A 442 35.23 16.18 -3.03
C ARG A 442 35.21 14.79 -3.67
N ILE A 443 36.31 14.05 -3.53
CA ILE A 443 36.48 12.70 -4.07
C ILE A 443 36.09 11.72 -2.96
N GLU A 444 35.04 10.94 -3.21
CA GLU A 444 34.36 10.14 -2.18
C GLU A 444 34.04 8.73 -2.69
N PRO A 445 35.05 7.87 -2.83
CA PRO A 445 34.82 6.48 -3.23
C PRO A 445 33.82 5.80 -2.29
N CYS A 446 33.01 4.90 -2.82
CA CYS A 446 31.93 4.22 -2.11
C CYS A 446 30.83 5.16 -1.56
N ASN A 447 30.60 6.33 -2.16
CA ASN A 447 29.52 7.24 -1.76
C ASN A 447 28.23 6.93 -2.55
N ARG A 448 28.14 7.32 -3.82
CA ARG A 448 26.91 7.20 -4.63
C ARG A 448 26.55 5.74 -4.89
N VAL A 449 27.57 4.90 -5.05
CA VAL A 449 27.38 3.47 -5.23
C VAL A 449 26.74 2.82 -4.01
N ASP A 450 27.00 3.28 -2.78
CA ASP A 450 26.43 2.70 -1.56
C ASP A 450 25.23 3.51 -1.01
N ARG A 451 24.47 4.11 -1.93
CA ARG A 451 23.18 4.71 -1.63
C ARG A 451 22.06 3.70 -1.89
N PHE A 452 21.52 3.10 -0.84
CA PHE A 452 20.47 2.09 -0.94
C PHE A 452 19.11 2.63 -0.48
N LEU A 453 18.04 2.18 -1.13
CA LEU A 453 16.66 2.31 -0.66
C LEU A 453 15.96 0.97 -0.87
N SER A 454 14.95 0.68 -0.06
CA SER A 454 14.09 -0.49 -0.24
C SER A 454 12.63 -0.11 0.05
N GLY A 455 11.66 -0.87 -0.44
CA GLY A 455 10.25 -0.54 -0.22
C GLY A 455 9.30 -1.69 -0.49
N VAL A 456 8.01 -1.39 -0.32
CA VAL A 456 6.90 -2.28 -0.65
C VAL A 456 5.92 -1.53 -1.53
N ALA A 457 5.40 -2.18 -2.56
CA ALA A 457 4.36 -1.62 -3.41
C ALA A 457 3.38 -2.72 -3.86
N TYR A 458 2.11 -2.38 -3.97
CA TYR A 458 1.09 -3.27 -4.54
C TYR A 458 1.07 -3.05 -6.06
N LEU A 459 2.10 -3.52 -6.75
CA LEU A 459 2.32 -3.28 -8.18
C LEU A 459 1.26 -3.92 -9.08
N ASN A 460 0.51 -4.90 -8.56
CA ASN A 460 -0.64 -5.50 -9.23
C ASN A 460 -1.99 -5.08 -8.61
N GLY A 461 -1.97 -4.21 -7.59
CA GLY A 461 -3.13 -3.76 -6.84
C GLY A 461 -3.67 -4.74 -5.79
N GLU A 462 -3.07 -5.92 -5.63
CA GLU A 462 -3.56 -7.00 -4.76
C GLU A 462 -2.53 -7.52 -3.77
N THR A 463 -1.31 -7.82 -4.20
CA THR A 463 -0.25 -8.41 -3.37
C THR A 463 0.98 -7.51 -3.29
N PRO A 464 1.71 -7.51 -2.16
CA PRO A 464 2.90 -6.70 -2.00
C PRO A 464 4.10 -7.26 -2.78
N SER A 465 4.83 -6.39 -3.46
CA SER A 465 6.12 -6.66 -4.09
C SER A 465 7.23 -5.91 -3.37
N LEU A 466 8.41 -6.53 -3.27
CA LEU A 466 9.62 -5.93 -2.68
C LEU A 466 10.33 -5.05 -3.71
N LEU A 467 10.69 -3.83 -3.32
CA LEU A 467 11.52 -2.91 -4.09
C LEU A 467 12.94 -2.88 -3.52
N ILE A 468 13.95 -3.00 -4.38
CA ILE A 468 15.37 -2.85 -4.04
C ILE A 468 16.00 -1.82 -4.96
N CYS A 469 16.66 -0.81 -4.37
CA CYS A 469 17.22 0.31 -5.11
C CYS A 469 18.72 0.50 -4.82
N ARG A 470 19.45 1.05 -5.81
CA ARG A 470 20.84 1.50 -5.65
C ARG A 470 21.10 2.75 -6.50
N GLY A 471 21.60 3.79 -5.84
CA GLY A 471 21.96 5.07 -6.44
C GLY A 471 20.76 5.99 -6.74
N TYR A 472 21.00 7.29 -6.61
CA TYR A 472 20.02 8.34 -6.96
C TYR A 472 20.64 9.66 -7.42
N TYR A 473 21.85 10.00 -6.97
CA TYR A 473 22.55 11.21 -7.42
C TYR A 473 23.01 11.17 -8.89
N THR A 474 23.30 9.97 -9.41
CA THR A 474 23.79 9.74 -10.78
C THR A 474 23.03 8.56 -11.38
N ARG A 475 23.67 7.38 -11.52
CA ARG A 475 22.95 6.15 -11.89
C ARG A 475 21.93 5.84 -10.81
N ALA A 476 20.70 5.54 -11.23
CA ALA A 476 19.61 5.13 -10.39
C ALA A 476 19.06 3.81 -10.92
N VAL A 477 18.94 2.83 -10.03
CA VAL A 477 18.42 1.50 -10.36
C VAL A 477 17.36 1.12 -9.34
N VAL A 478 16.20 0.69 -9.82
CA VAL A 478 15.09 0.13 -9.04
C VAL A 478 14.75 -1.24 -9.60
N VAL A 479 14.65 -2.24 -8.73
CA VAL A 479 14.27 -3.62 -9.07
C VAL A 479 13.06 -4.00 -8.23
N ALA A 480 12.01 -4.50 -8.89
CA ALA A 480 10.83 -5.05 -8.23
C ALA A 480 10.90 -6.58 -8.23
N LEU A 481 10.64 -7.18 -7.07
CA LEU A 481 10.69 -8.61 -6.83
C LEU A 481 9.39 -9.07 -6.17
N ASP A 482 8.78 -10.14 -6.67
CA ASP A 482 7.82 -10.93 -5.89
C ASP A 482 8.56 -11.98 -5.08
N PHE A 483 7.99 -12.40 -3.95
CA PHE A 483 8.47 -13.53 -3.17
C PHE A 483 7.34 -14.55 -3.02
N LEU A 484 7.40 -15.63 -3.81
CA LEU A 484 6.36 -16.66 -3.84
C LEU A 484 6.98 -18.06 -3.81
N GLY A 485 6.44 -18.93 -2.96
CA GLY A 485 6.92 -20.31 -2.84
C GLY A 485 8.39 -20.40 -2.41
N GLY A 486 8.83 -19.46 -1.56
CA GLY A 486 10.20 -19.39 -1.05
C GLY A 486 11.25 -18.90 -2.05
N CYS A 487 10.84 -18.26 -3.16
CA CYS A 487 11.74 -17.81 -4.21
C CYS A 487 11.52 -16.33 -4.55
N PHE A 488 12.61 -15.58 -4.76
CA PHE A 488 12.55 -14.28 -5.40
C PHE A 488 12.29 -14.41 -6.90
N GLN A 489 11.36 -13.62 -7.42
CA GLN A 489 11.08 -13.49 -8.85
C GLN A 489 11.14 -12.01 -9.25
N GLU A 490 12.08 -11.67 -10.14
CA GLU A 490 12.13 -10.31 -10.71
C GLU A 490 10.92 -10.08 -11.61
N ILE A 491 10.17 -9.00 -11.31
CA ILE A 491 9.01 -8.56 -12.09
C ILE A 491 9.51 -7.63 -13.19
N TRP A 492 10.25 -6.59 -12.80
CA TRP A 492 10.86 -5.62 -13.70
C TRP A 492 12.10 -4.97 -13.06
N ARG A 493 12.86 -4.28 -13.92
CA ARG A 493 14.04 -3.50 -13.55
C ARG A 493 14.10 -2.22 -14.36
N THR A 494 14.32 -1.13 -13.65
CA THR A 494 14.50 0.20 -14.20
C THR A 494 15.91 0.65 -13.87
N ASP A 495 16.77 0.76 -14.88
CA ASP A 495 18.17 1.12 -14.72
C ASP A 495 18.49 2.28 -15.66
N SER A 496 18.79 3.45 -15.08
CA SER A 496 19.12 4.64 -15.87
C SER A 496 20.37 4.46 -16.72
N GLY A 497 21.21 3.47 -16.42
CA GLY A 497 22.58 3.40 -16.87
C GLY A 497 23.45 4.47 -16.19
N PHE A 498 24.76 4.36 -16.37
CA PHE A 498 25.71 5.34 -15.84
C PHE A 498 25.54 6.69 -16.52
N VAL A 499 25.76 7.76 -15.77
CA VAL A 499 25.85 9.12 -16.32
C VAL A 499 27.18 9.25 -17.09
N PRO A 500 27.15 9.65 -18.37
CA PRO A 500 28.38 9.85 -19.13
C PRO A 500 29.31 10.89 -18.49
N MET A 501 30.61 10.57 -18.48
CA MET A 501 31.67 11.49 -18.04
C MET A 501 32.77 11.49 -19.10
N ASN A 502 33.28 12.65 -19.46
CA ASN A 502 34.45 12.80 -20.32
C ASN A 502 35.75 12.56 -19.53
N ASN A 503 35.73 12.78 -18.22
CA ASN A 503 36.86 12.52 -17.33
C ASN A 503 36.35 12.14 -15.92
N PRO A 504 36.54 10.89 -15.46
CA PRO A 504 35.97 10.45 -14.19
C PRO A 504 36.61 11.09 -12.96
N PHE A 505 37.72 11.84 -13.10
CA PHE A 505 38.39 12.55 -12.00
C PHE A 505 38.13 14.06 -11.97
N HIS A 506 37.44 14.59 -12.99
CA HIS A 506 37.17 16.02 -13.13
C HIS A 506 36.01 16.27 -14.11
N ASP A 507 34.77 16.07 -13.67
CA ASP A 507 33.57 16.32 -14.50
C ASP A 507 32.34 16.67 -13.64
N THR A 508 31.25 17.07 -14.28
CA THR A 508 29.97 17.41 -13.65
C THR A 508 28.90 16.41 -14.04
N ALA A 509 28.69 15.38 -13.21
CA ALA A 509 27.66 14.36 -13.44
C ALA A 509 26.22 14.78 -13.05
N HIS A 510 26.01 16.00 -12.52
CA HIS A 510 24.68 16.49 -12.16
C HIS A 510 23.82 16.82 -13.39
N ASN A 511 22.50 16.72 -13.24
CA ASN A 511 21.51 17.14 -14.23
C ASN A 511 21.58 16.41 -15.59
N GLN A 512 22.38 15.35 -15.69
CA GLN A 512 22.52 14.55 -16.91
C GLN A 512 21.61 13.32 -16.86
N ASP A 513 21.23 12.84 -18.04
CA ASP A 513 20.56 11.55 -18.16
C ASP A 513 21.61 10.43 -18.14
N GLY A 514 21.23 9.28 -17.60
CA GLY A 514 22.02 8.07 -17.73
C GLY A 514 22.05 7.54 -19.17
N THR A 515 22.99 6.64 -19.44
CA THR A 515 23.24 6.05 -20.76
C THR A 515 22.09 5.19 -21.32
N ASN A 516 21.12 4.78 -20.50
CA ASN A 516 19.96 4.04 -20.98
C ASN A 516 18.98 4.97 -21.73
N PRO A 517 18.63 4.68 -23.00
CA PRO A 517 17.76 5.57 -23.78
C PRO A 517 16.30 5.64 -23.30
N PHE A 518 15.84 4.66 -22.53
CA PHE A 518 14.47 4.61 -22.01
C PHE A 518 14.38 5.10 -20.56
N TYR A 519 15.41 4.81 -19.76
CA TYR A 519 15.39 5.06 -18.32
C TYR A 519 16.39 6.11 -17.85
N GLY A 520 17.21 6.67 -18.75
CA GLY A 520 18.24 7.65 -18.42
C GLY A 520 17.72 8.87 -17.67
N ALA A 521 16.46 9.25 -17.89
CA ALA A 521 15.80 10.35 -17.21
C ALA A 521 15.61 10.15 -15.69
N LEU A 522 15.70 8.91 -15.19
CA LEU A 522 15.64 8.61 -13.75
C LEU A 522 16.89 9.07 -12.99
N ALA A 523 18.03 9.17 -13.68
CA ALA A 523 19.28 9.64 -13.08
C ALA A 523 19.10 11.02 -12.42
N CYS A 524 19.78 11.24 -11.29
CA CYS A 524 19.78 12.49 -10.51
C CYS A 524 18.45 12.89 -9.83
N GLN A 525 17.39 12.08 -9.90
CA GLN A 525 16.07 12.48 -9.38
C GLN A 525 15.73 11.91 -8.00
N GLY A 526 16.36 10.82 -7.57
CA GLY A 526 15.95 10.14 -6.34
C GLY A 526 16.31 10.93 -5.08
N ASP A 527 15.48 10.77 -4.05
CA ASP A 527 15.67 11.38 -2.73
C ASP A 527 16.37 10.40 -1.78
N HIS A 528 16.63 10.84 -0.55
CA HIS A 528 16.99 9.96 0.56
C HIS A 528 15.82 9.12 1.10
N SER A 529 14.77 8.93 0.29
CA SER A 529 13.59 8.14 0.59
C SER A 529 12.87 7.77 -0.73
N LEU A 530 11.86 6.93 -0.62
CA LEU A 530 10.89 6.66 -1.69
C LEU A 530 9.50 6.60 -1.08
N SER A 531 8.47 6.68 -1.92
CA SER A 531 7.09 6.42 -1.52
C SER A 531 6.39 5.58 -2.58
N CYS A 532 5.30 4.92 -2.20
CA CYS A 532 4.50 4.09 -3.10
C CYS A 532 3.03 4.43 -2.92
N ALA A 533 2.34 4.77 -4.00
CA ALA A 533 0.93 5.14 -3.99
C ALA A 533 0.30 4.93 -5.37
N ASP A 534 -1.01 4.70 -5.44
CA ASP A 534 -1.79 4.74 -6.68
C ASP A 534 -2.00 6.21 -7.06
N VAL A 535 -1.08 6.76 -7.85
CA VAL A 535 -1.08 8.19 -8.22
C VAL A 535 -1.85 8.44 -9.51
N ASP A 536 -1.97 7.43 -10.37
CA ASP A 536 -2.67 7.53 -11.64
C ASP A 536 -4.08 6.90 -11.60
N GLY A 537 -4.52 6.35 -10.47
CA GLY A 537 -5.86 5.82 -10.28
C GLY A 537 -6.17 4.55 -11.07
N ASP A 538 -5.16 3.80 -11.53
CA ASP A 538 -5.33 2.49 -12.18
C ASP A 538 -5.49 1.32 -11.19
N GLY A 539 -5.48 1.61 -9.88
CA GLY A 539 -5.67 0.64 -8.81
C GLY A 539 -4.40 -0.11 -8.40
N LYS A 540 -3.24 0.27 -8.95
CA LYS A 540 -1.93 -0.28 -8.60
C LYS A 540 -1.05 0.85 -8.09
N MET A 541 0.02 0.51 -7.38
CA MET A 541 0.92 1.51 -6.83
C MET A 541 2.08 1.79 -7.77
N GLU A 542 2.35 3.08 -7.97
CA GLU A 542 3.55 3.61 -8.57
C GLU A 542 4.66 3.76 -7.55
N VAL A 543 5.90 3.91 -8.01
CA VAL A 543 7.08 4.20 -7.16
C VAL A 543 7.49 5.65 -7.34
N ILE A 544 7.23 6.48 -6.33
CA ILE A 544 7.66 7.87 -6.28
C ILE A 544 9.10 7.90 -5.77
N TYR A 545 10.04 8.24 -6.66
CA TYR A 545 11.47 8.21 -6.45
C TYR A 545 12.03 9.64 -6.53
N GLY A 546 11.71 10.45 -5.51
CA GLY A 546 12.05 11.87 -5.46
C GLY A 546 11.38 12.66 -6.58
N GLY A 547 12.17 13.34 -7.41
CA GLY A 547 11.73 14.15 -8.55
C GLY A 547 11.14 13.37 -9.74
N ALA A 548 11.13 12.03 -9.70
CA ALA A 548 10.56 11.16 -10.74
C ALA A 548 9.61 10.11 -10.15
N THR A 549 8.72 9.59 -11.00
CA THR A 549 7.78 8.52 -10.64
C THR A 549 7.87 7.41 -11.68
N LEU A 550 8.01 6.17 -11.21
CA LEU A 550 7.93 4.97 -12.02
C LEU A 550 6.51 4.42 -11.97
N ASP A 551 6.00 3.99 -13.12
CA ASP A 551 4.74 3.28 -13.24
C ASP A 551 4.83 1.89 -12.55
N HIS A 552 3.70 1.28 -12.21
CA HIS A 552 3.63 -0.04 -11.58
C HIS A 552 4.35 -1.16 -12.36
N ASP A 553 4.54 -0.97 -13.68
CA ASP A 553 5.24 -1.89 -14.58
C ASP A 553 6.76 -1.60 -14.73
N GLY A 554 7.27 -0.60 -14.02
CA GLY A 554 8.67 -0.17 -14.02
C GLY A 554 9.03 0.83 -15.11
N THR A 555 8.10 1.23 -15.99
CA THR A 555 8.36 2.32 -16.93
C THR A 555 8.43 3.67 -16.20
N ILE A 556 9.07 4.68 -16.81
CA ILE A 556 9.04 6.03 -16.24
C ILE A 556 7.69 6.66 -16.55
N LEU A 557 6.83 6.83 -15.54
CA LEU A 557 5.57 7.57 -15.67
C LEU A 557 5.89 9.04 -16.01
N TYR A 558 6.78 9.65 -15.23
CA TYR A 558 7.42 10.93 -15.57
C TYR A 558 8.73 11.15 -14.79
N SER A 559 9.55 12.07 -15.30
CA SER A 559 10.72 12.61 -14.61
C SER A 559 10.64 14.14 -14.69
N SER A 560 10.42 14.78 -13.54
CA SER A 560 10.00 16.19 -13.49
C SER A 560 11.13 17.12 -13.92
N LYS A 561 10.79 18.11 -14.75
CA LYS A 561 11.69 19.16 -15.24
C LYS A 561 10.97 20.50 -15.27
N ASP A 562 11.71 21.59 -15.05
CA ASP A 562 11.20 22.94 -15.24
C ASP A 562 12.33 23.94 -15.57
N LEU A 563 11.96 25.17 -15.89
CA LEU A 563 12.86 26.23 -16.31
C LEU A 563 13.53 26.89 -15.10
N LEU A 564 14.85 26.97 -15.13
CA LEU A 564 15.60 27.93 -14.31
C LEU A 564 15.19 29.37 -14.68
N PRO A 565 15.46 30.37 -13.81
CA PRO A 565 15.21 31.78 -14.13
C PRO A 565 15.91 32.30 -15.39
N ASN A 566 16.98 31.63 -15.83
CA ASN A 566 17.69 31.94 -17.07
C ASN A 566 17.05 31.30 -18.34
N GLY A 567 15.96 30.55 -18.19
CA GLY A 567 15.22 29.88 -19.26
C GLY A 567 15.76 28.50 -19.67
N HIS A 568 16.73 27.93 -18.94
CA HIS A 568 17.22 26.58 -19.21
C HIS A 568 16.33 25.54 -18.54
N LEU A 569 15.85 24.55 -19.30
CA LEU A 569 15.09 23.42 -18.78
C LEU A 569 16.03 22.43 -18.08
N VAL A 570 15.77 22.16 -16.81
CA VAL A 570 16.57 21.25 -15.96
C VAL A 570 15.65 20.32 -15.17
N LYS A 571 16.23 19.25 -14.59
CA LYS A 571 15.51 18.37 -13.66
C LYS A 571 15.23 19.09 -12.35
N LEU A 572 14.19 18.64 -11.63
CA LEU A 572 13.97 19.07 -10.25
C LEU A 572 15.12 18.61 -9.33
N ASN A 573 15.74 17.47 -9.66
CA ASN A 573 16.89 16.86 -8.96
C ASN A 573 16.53 16.28 -7.59
N HIS A 574 17.59 15.88 -6.87
CA HIS A 574 17.59 15.26 -5.56
C HIS A 574 17.01 16.16 -4.46
N GLY A 575 16.27 15.53 -3.56
CA GLY A 575 15.71 16.11 -2.36
C GLY A 575 15.95 15.31 -1.08
N ASP A 576 15.76 16.01 0.02
CA ASP A 576 16.08 15.55 1.38
C ASP A 576 14.79 15.19 2.19
N ALA A 577 13.61 15.60 1.69
CA ALA A 577 12.30 15.31 2.27
C ALA A 577 11.17 15.36 1.23
N MET A 578 10.24 14.41 1.30
CA MET A 578 9.11 14.26 0.37
C MET A 578 7.86 13.74 1.09
N HIS A 579 6.70 14.28 0.71
CA HIS A 579 5.39 13.89 1.27
C HIS A 579 4.42 13.61 0.13
N VAL A 580 3.89 12.38 0.08
CA VAL A 580 2.87 11.96 -0.89
C VAL A 580 1.55 11.76 -0.15
N ALA A 581 0.56 12.62 -0.43
CA ALA A 581 -0.71 12.62 0.27
C ALA A 581 -1.82 13.25 -0.60
N ASP A 582 -3.07 13.07 -0.21
CA ASP A 582 -4.17 13.93 -0.66
C ASP A 582 -4.05 15.24 0.12
N ILE A 583 -3.50 16.29 -0.51
CA ILE A 583 -3.16 17.57 0.15
C ILE A 583 -4.28 18.57 -0.07
N ASP A 584 -4.80 18.64 -1.30
CA ASP A 584 -5.94 19.47 -1.65
C ASP A 584 -7.19 18.60 -1.88
N PRO A 585 -8.11 18.50 -0.91
CA PRO A 585 -9.27 17.61 -1.01
C PRO A 585 -10.26 18.00 -2.12
N ASN A 586 -10.08 19.15 -2.76
CA ASN A 586 -10.87 19.60 -3.90
C ASN A 586 -10.21 19.28 -5.25
N ARG A 587 -8.93 18.90 -5.28
CA ARG A 587 -8.24 18.44 -6.48
C ARG A 587 -8.32 16.91 -6.54
N PRO A 588 -8.76 16.33 -7.67
CA PRO A 588 -8.71 14.89 -7.87
C PRO A 588 -7.28 14.35 -7.89
N GLY A 589 -7.08 13.16 -7.30
CA GLY A 589 -5.76 12.50 -7.18
C GLY A 589 -4.95 12.95 -5.97
N LEU A 590 -3.68 12.54 -5.93
CA LEU A 590 -2.73 12.87 -4.87
C LEU A 590 -1.78 13.99 -5.31
N GLU A 591 -1.08 14.58 -4.33
CA GLU A 591 0.01 15.52 -4.54
C GLU A 591 1.31 15.05 -3.87
N ILE A 592 2.42 15.61 -4.36
CA ILE A 592 3.75 15.42 -3.80
C ILE A 592 4.30 16.79 -3.38
N PHE A 593 4.62 16.97 -2.10
CA PHE A 593 5.36 18.13 -1.61
C PHE A 593 6.80 17.75 -1.29
N ASN A 594 7.75 18.48 -1.86
CA ASN A 594 9.16 18.07 -1.89
C ASN A 594 10.09 19.28 -1.87
N VAL A 595 11.28 19.12 -1.31
CA VAL A 595 12.38 20.09 -1.29
C VAL A 595 13.57 19.58 -2.08
N PHE A 596 14.43 20.47 -2.56
CA PHE A 596 15.56 20.11 -3.44
C PHE A 596 16.88 20.72 -2.95
N GLU A 597 17.99 19.97 -3.08
CA GLU A 597 19.29 20.34 -2.51
C GLU A 597 20.16 21.21 -3.44
N GLU A 598 19.88 21.22 -4.74
CA GLU A 598 20.81 21.76 -5.76
C GLU A 598 20.84 23.30 -5.85
N ALA A 599 20.08 24.01 -5.01
CA ALA A 599 19.97 25.46 -4.98
C ALA A 599 19.86 26.06 -6.40
N SER A 600 20.81 26.91 -6.81
CA SER A 600 20.80 27.54 -8.14
C SER A 600 20.76 26.60 -9.35
N ALA A 601 21.04 25.30 -9.18
CA ALA A 601 21.00 24.28 -10.23
C ALA A 601 19.68 23.49 -10.28
N ALA A 602 18.73 23.72 -9.36
CA ALA A 602 17.35 23.26 -9.44
C ALA A 602 16.40 24.42 -9.81
N PRO A 603 15.27 24.14 -10.48
CA PRO A 603 14.28 25.16 -10.83
C PRO A 603 13.48 25.63 -9.60
N TYR A 604 13.47 24.83 -8.53
CA TYR A 604 12.76 25.08 -7.30
C TYR A 604 13.65 24.69 -6.11
N GLY A 605 13.58 25.42 -5.00
CA GLY A 605 14.05 24.94 -3.69
C GLY A 605 12.99 24.04 -3.02
N TYR A 606 11.72 24.23 -3.37
CA TYR A 606 10.61 23.35 -2.99
C TYR A 606 9.45 23.47 -3.99
N ALA A 607 8.66 22.42 -4.12
CA ALA A 607 7.47 22.42 -4.96
C ALA A 607 6.38 21.48 -4.43
N LEU A 608 5.13 21.92 -4.57
CA LEU A 608 3.96 21.04 -4.58
C LEU A 608 3.64 20.70 -6.03
N ARG A 609 3.56 19.41 -6.34
CA ARG A 609 3.26 18.90 -7.69
C ARG A 609 2.11 17.90 -7.66
N ARG A 610 1.39 17.78 -8.78
CA ARG A 610 0.44 16.68 -8.98
C ARG A 610 1.20 15.36 -9.02
N ALA A 611 0.72 14.37 -8.28
CA ALA A 611 1.38 13.08 -8.20
C ALA A 611 1.30 12.28 -9.51
N GLU A 612 0.21 12.42 -10.27
CA GLU A 612 -0.04 11.69 -11.53
C GLU A 612 0.92 12.07 -12.67
N ASP A 613 1.27 13.36 -12.80
CA ASP A 613 1.99 13.86 -13.99
C ASP A 613 3.18 14.79 -13.68
N GLY A 614 3.47 15.05 -12.40
CA GLY A 614 4.58 15.89 -11.96
C GLY A 614 4.38 17.38 -12.20
N THR A 615 3.20 17.82 -12.67
CA THR A 615 2.92 19.23 -12.92
C THR A 615 3.02 20.03 -11.63
N VAL A 616 3.87 21.05 -11.60
CA VAL A 616 4.03 21.95 -10.45
C VAL A 616 2.76 22.78 -10.28
N ILE A 617 2.18 22.73 -9.08
CA ILE A 617 1.04 23.54 -8.65
C ILE A 617 1.56 24.87 -8.12
N PHE A 618 2.53 24.82 -7.22
CA PHE A 618 3.30 25.98 -6.78
C PHE A 618 4.70 25.55 -6.31
N GLY A 619 5.63 26.49 -6.33
CA GLY A 619 7.00 26.32 -5.85
C GLY A 619 7.75 27.64 -5.96
N GLU A 620 8.87 27.76 -5.24
CA GLU A 620 9.75 28.93 -5.32
C GLU A 620 11.18 28.50 -5.63
N TYR A 621 11.86 29.31 -6.45
CA TYR A 621 13.28 29.16 -6.74
C TYR A 621 14.13 29.63 -5.55
N GLU A 622 15.21 28.92 -5.27
CA GLU A 622 16.20 29.26 -4.24
C GLU A 622 17.59 29.17 -4.86
N ASP A 623 18.33 30.28 -4.90
CA ASP A 623 19.64 30.36 -5.56
C ASP A 623 20.82 30.05 -4.64
N GLU A 624 20.68 30.29 -3.34
CA GLU A 624 21.80 30.24 -2.40
C GLU A 624 21.75 29.04 -1.45
N ARG A 625 20.56 28.63 -0.98
CA ARG A 625 20.42 27.68 0.11
C ARG A 625 19.95 26.30 -0.37
N ASP A 626 20.49 25.28 0.26
CA ASP A 626 19.90 23.95 0.31
C ASP A 626 18.77 23.96 1.37
N LEU A 627 17.56 23.59 0.94
CA LEU A 627 16.38 23.55 1.79
C LEU A 627 16.06 22.11 2.23
N GLY A 628 16.90 21.50 3.05
CA GLY A 628 16.77 20.07 3.39
C GLY A 628 15.54 19.61 4.20
N ARG A 629 14.49 20.42 4.44
CA ARG A 629 13.30 19.98 5.21
C ARG A 629 11.99 20.66 4.80
N CYS A 630 10.95 19.84 4.60
CA CYS A 630 9.57 20.27 4.48
C CYS A 630 8.60 19.31 5.20
N MET A 631 7.34 19.71 5.31
CA MET A 631 6.29 18.93 5.95
C MET A 631 4.90 19.29 5.41
N VAL A 632 3.95 18.36 5.57
CA VAL A 632 2.55 18.50 5.21
C VAL A 632 1.66 18.11 6.39
N GLY A 633 0.57 18.86 6.61
CA GLY A 633 -0.34 18.57 7.72
C GLY A 633 -1.47 19.56 7.91
N ASP A 634 -2.54 19.10 8.53
CA ASP A 634 -3.68 19.90 8.97
C ASP A 634 -3.36 20.61 10.29
N ILE A 635 -2.76 21.80 10.20
CA ILE A 635 -2.27 22.57 11.35
C ILE A 635 -3.04 23.88 11.57
N THR A 636 -3.86 24.31 10.61
CA THR A 636 -4.70 25.53 10.68
C THR A 636 -6.15 25.24 10.32
N SER A 637 -7.11 26.11 10.67
CA SER A 637 -8.51 25.92 10.30
C SER A 637 -8.82 26.11 8.80
N ASP A 638 -7.84 26.47 7.98
CA ASP A 638 -8.02 26.63 6.53
C ASP A 638 -8.14 25.24 5.87
N PRO A 639 -9.05 25.05 4.88
CA PRO A 639 -9.25 23.75 4.23
C PRO A 639 -7.99 23.17 3.59
N GLY A 640 -7.90 21.84 3.56
CA GLY A 640 -6.76 21.12 3.00
C GLY A 640 -5.56 21.04 3.94
N LEU A 641 -4.55 20.24 3.57
CA LEU A 641 -3.31 20.15 4.34
C LEU A 641 -2.41 21.35 4.02
N GLN A 642 -1.87 22.01 5.05
CA GLN A 642 -0.87 23.04 4.87
C GLN A 642 0.49 22.41 4.54
N CYS A 643 1.28 23.12 3.75
CA CYS A 643 2.63 22.77 3.37
C CYS A 643 3.59 23.78 3.99
N TRP A 644 4.67 23.35 4.64
CA TRP A 644 5.68 24.27 5.15
C TRP A 644 7.10 23.81 4.94
N VAL A 645 7.99 24.78 4.79
CA VAL A 645 9.42 24.59 4.56
C VAL A 645 10.16 25.32 5.68
N ASN A 646 11.10 24.64 6.32
CA ASN A 646 11.74 25.16 7.53
C ASN A 646 12.39 26.53 7.28
N THR A 647 12.11 27.51 8.15
CA THR A 647 12.58 28.91 8.07
C THR A 647 12.16 29.71 6.83
N VAL A 648 11.40 29.13 5.91
CA VAL A 648 10.90 29.80 4.70
C VAL A 648 9.47 30.29 4.92
N GLY A 649 8.57 29.39 5.33
CA GLY A 649 7.19 29.72 5.64
C GLY A 649 6.22 28.57 5.52
N THR A 650 4.96 28.88 5.83
CA THR A 650 3.81 27.97 5.78
C THR A 650 2.82 28.46 4.72
N PHE A 651 2.27 27.53 3.96
CA PHE A 651 1.39 27.77 2.81
C PHE A 651 0.12 26.94 2.93
N ASP A 652 -0.99 27.43 2.41
CA ASP A 652 -2.16 26.57 2.17
C ASP A 652 -1.91 25.60 1.00
N CYS A 653 -2.84 24.67 0.80
CA CYS A 653 -2.76 23.64 -0.25
C CYS A 653 -2.84 24.21 -1.68
N GLN A 654 -3.05 25.53 -1.86
CA GLN A 654 -2.98 26.24 -3.14
C GLN A 654 -1.73 27.11 -3.29
N GLY A 655 -0.84 27.14 -2.29
CA GLY A 655 0.43 27.88 -2.35
C GLY A 655 0.36 29.32 -1.87
N LYS A 656 -0.75 29.76 -1.28
CA LYS A 656 -0.81 31.08 -0.66
C LYS A 656 -0.13 31.01 0.70
N ARG A 657 0.90 31.84 0.87
CA ARG A 657 1.63 31.98 2.13
C ARG A 657 0.71 32.46 3.25
N LEU A 658 0.73 31.76 4.36
CA LEU A 658 -0.03 32.07 5.57
C LEU A 658 0.80 32.96 6.50
N ASN A 659 0.13 33.80 7.30
CA ASN A 659 0.79 34.58 8.35
C ASN A 659 0.96 33.73 9.61
N ALA A 660 1.67 32.62 9.46
CA ALA A 660 1.97 31.69 10.52
C ALA A 660 3.48 31.39 10.50
N GLU A 661 4.05 31.09 11.67
CA GLU A 661 5.46 30.71 11.75
C GLU A 661 5.69 29.37 11.05
N THR A 662 6.90 28.80 11.09
CA THR A 662 7.09 27.40 10.69
C THR A 662 7.00 26.54 11.95
N LEU A 663 6.41 25.35 11.85
CA LEU A 663 6.54 24.32 12.88
C LEU A 663 7.81 23.49 12.65
N GLY A 664 8.16 22.64 13.62
CA GLY A 664 9.17 21.60 13.41
C GLY A 664 8.89 20.77 12.15
N THR A 665 9.95 20.33 11.49
CA THR A 665 9.92 19.59 10.21
C THR A 665 10.61 18.24 10.36
N ASN A 666 10.33 17.55 11.46
CA ASN A 666 10.84 16.21 11.72
C ASN A 666 9.82 15.17 11.28
N PHE A 667 8.75 14.97 12.07
CA PHE A 667 7.64 14.06 11.76
C PHE A 667 6.30 14.73 12.10
N PRO A 668 5.25 14.56 11.28
CA PRO A 668 3.88 14.74 11.68
C PRO A 668 3.40 13.50 12.46
N ILE A 669 2.37 13.67 13.28
CA ILE A 669 1.72 12.59 14.02
C ILE A 669 0.24 12.95 14.24
N ARG A 670 -0.64 11.97 14.07
CA ARG A 670 -2.08 12.03 14.34
C ARG A 670 -2.33 11.55 15.76
N PHE A 671 -1.92 12.38 16.72
CA PHE A 671 -1.88 12.02 18.14
C PHE A 671 -3.18 12.39 18.87
N LEU A 672 -3.85 13.48 18.48
CA LEU A 672 -5.09 13.95 19.10
C LEU A 672 -6.34 13.40 18.39
N PRO A 673 -7.49 13.31 19.10
CA PRO A 673 -8.71 12.72 18.57
C PRO A 673 -9.50 13.61 17.59
N ASP A 674 -8.97 14.80 17.25
CA ASP A 674 -9.68 15.77 16.41
C ASP A 674 -9.35 15.63 14.91
N PHE A 675 -8.50 14.68 14.54
CA PHE A 675 -7.94 14.44 13.19
C PHE A 675 -6.97 15.53 12.70
N SER A 676 -6.61 16.50 13.54
CA SER A 676 -5.58 17.48 13.19
C SER A 676 -4.18 16.85 13.21
N THR A 677 -3.22 17.55 12.62
CA THR A 677 -1.83 17.13 12.60
C THR A 677 -1.06 17.77 13.74
N GLN A 678 -0.44 16.94 14.56
CA GLN A 678 0.62 17.33 15.48
C GLN A 678 1.98 17.09 14.83
N ILE A 679 3.03 17.64 15.43
CA ILE A 679 4.39 17.51 14.94
C ILE A 679 5.36 17.18 16.08
N LEU A 680 6.50 16.60 15.73
CA LEU A 680 7.59 16.32 16.66
C LEU A 680 8.61 17.46 16.70
N ASP A 681 9.00 17.81 17.93
CA ASP A 681 10.04 18.77 18.31
C ASP A 681 9.81 20.21 17.75
N GLY A 682 10.85 21.03 17.79
CA GLY A 682 10.80 22.45 17.41
C GLY A 682 11.45 22.75 16.05
N VAL A 683 11.43 24.03 15.69
CA VAL A 683 11.97 24.54 14.41
C VAL A 683 13.50 24.41 14.32
N ASP A 684 14.22 24.61 15.44
CA ASP A 684 15.68 24.59 15.50
C ASP A 684 16.24 23.17 15.69
N TYR A 685 16.13 22.33 14.65
CA TYR A 685 16.63 20.96 14.67
C TYR A 685 18.17 20.84 14.60
N LEU A 686 18.87 21.94 14.35
CA LEU A 686 20.34 21.94 14.23
C LEU A 686 21.04 22.15 15.58
N ASN A 687 20.47 22.97 16.45
CA ASN A 687 21.13 23.35 17.71
C ASN A 687 20.36 22.89 18.96
N SER A 688 19.10 22.46 18.85
CA SER A 688 18.34 21.94 20.00
C SER A 688 18.45 20.42 20.12
N GLU A 689 18.37 19.91 21.35
CA GLU A 689 18.27 18.47 21.61
C GLU A 689 16.82 18.02 21.39
N SER A 690 16.59 17.25 20.33
CA SER A 690 15.31 16.60 20.07
C SER A 690 15.03 15.49 21.08
N THR A 691 13.81 15.47 21.64
CA THR A 691 13.40 14.45 22.62
C THR A 691 12.06 13.82 22.27
N GLY A 692 11.48 14.14 21.12
CA GLY A 692 10.19 13.65 20.66
C GLY A 692 9.00 14.42 21.25
N VAL A 693 9.14 15.73 21.47
CA VAL A 693 8.03 16.56 22.00
C VAL A 693 6.89 16.62 20.98
N VAL A 694 5.67 16.22 21.36
CA VAL A 694 4.50 16.35 20.49
C VAL A 694 3.85 17.70 20.73
N ASN A 695 3.68 18.51 19.67
CA ASN A 695 3.09 19.83 19.75
C ASN A 695 2.39 20.26 18.44
N ASP A 696 1.63 21.35 18.49
CA ASP A 696 1.17 22.09 17.31
C ASP A 696 0.78 23.54 17.70
N TRP A 697 0.22 24.32 16.77
CA TRP A 697 -0.29 25.67 17.05
C TRP A 697 -1.65 25.72 17.73
N ARG A 698 -2.51 24.72 17.49
CA ARG A 698 -3.90 24.71 17.97
C ARG A 698 -3.97 24.41 19.46
N HIS A 699 -3.08 23.55 19.93
CA HIS A 699 -3.09 22.90 21.23
C HIS A 699 -1.82 23.22 22.04
N GLY A 700 -0.74 23.67 21.40
CA GLY A 700 0.55 23.89 22.05
C GLY A 700 1.28 22.57 22.32
N VAL A 701 2.04 22.49 23.41
CA VAL A 701 2.75 21.25 23.80
C VAL A 701 1.76 20.25 24.41
N ILE A 702 1.69 19.07 23.80
CA ILE A 702 0.74 17.99 24.16
C ILE A 702 1.46 16.90 24.96
N LEU A 703 2.66 16.51 24.53
CA LEU A 703 3.49 15.50 25.20
C LEU A 703 4.93 16.00 25.32
N THR A 704 5.51 15.88 26.51
CA THR A 704 6.96 16.06 26.73
C THR A 704 7.51 14.75 27.29
N PRO A 705 8.07 13.87 26.43
CA PRO A 705 8.69 12.64 26.88
C PRO A 705 9.84 12.91 27.86
N LYS A 706 10.00 12.04 28.86
CA LYS A 706 11.08 12.13 29.86
C LYS A 706 12.04 10.97 29.68
N ASP A 707 13.34 11.24 29.84
CA ASP A 707 14.41 10.25 29.76
C ASP A 707 14.44 9.43 28.47
N THR A 708 13.90 10.00 27.39
CA THR A 708 13.94 9.48 26.02
C THR A 708 14.90 10.30 25.16
N ALA A 709 15.24 9.76 23.99
CA ALA A 709 15.97 10.47 22.96
C ALA A 709 15.48 10.07 21.57
N THR A 710 15.71 10.94 20.61
CA THR A 710 15.57 10.64 19.18
C THR A 710 16.88 10.09 18.60
N ASN A 711 16.84 9.75 17.32
CA ASN A 711 17.88 9.05 16.58
C ASN A 711 18.49 9.92 15.47
N ASN A 712 19.58 9.44 14.89
CA ASN A 712 20.15 9.95 13.63
C ASN A 712 20.58 11.44 13.71
N SER A 713 21.14 11.84 14.86
CA SER A 713 21.69 13.18 15.10
C SER A 713 20.66 14.29 14.81
N THR A 714 20.97 15.24 13.93
CA THR A 714 20.08 16.35 13.57
C THR A 714 18.87 15.93 12.73
N LYS A 715 18.84 14.72 12.15
CA LYS A 715 17.60 14.20 11.56
C LYS A 715 16.53 14.07 12.64
N GLY A 716 16.93 13.65 13.84
CA GLY A 716 16.11 13.70 15.04
C GLY A 716 14.97 12.68 15.03
N ASN A 717 15.10 11.59 14.29
CA ASN A 717 13.99 10.68 14.03
C ASN A 717 13.50 9.99 15.32
N PRO A 718 12.18 9.77 15.48
CA PRO A 718 11.70 8.77 16.42
C PRO A 718 12.22 7.37 16.02
N CYS A 719 12.05 6.37 16.88
CA CYS A 719 12.25 4.98 16.43
C CYS A 719 11.20 4.62 15.38
N LEU A 720 9.94 4.97 15.65
CA LEU A 720 8.80 4.77 14.76
C LEU A 720 7.65 5.70 15.15
N VAL A 721 6.86 6.14 14.17
CA VAL A 721 5.51 6.66 14.35
C VAL A 721 4.56 5.78 13.54
N ALA A 722 3.60 5.15 14.21
CA ALA A 722 2.62 4.25 13.58
C ALA A 722 1.39 4.03 14.48
N ASP A 723 0.21 3.80 13.90
CA ASP A 723 -0.94 3.18 14.59
C ASP A 723 -0.59 1.70 14.86
N LEU A 724 -0.09 1.42 16.06
CA LEU A 724 0.41 0.09 16.42
C LEU A 724 -0.69 -0.74 17.08
N PHE A 725 -1.58 -0.10 17.84
CA PHE A 725 -2.68 -0.70 18.58
C PHE A 725 -3.61 0.42 19.04
N GLY A 726 -4.68 0.07 19.76
CA GLY A 726 -5.68 1.08 20.12
C GLY A 726 -6.50 1.48 18.90
N ASP A 727 -6.98 2.73 18.89
CA ASP A 727 -7.79 3.23 17.78
C ASP A 727 -6.89 3.84 16.70
N TYR A 728 -7.47 4.57 15.74
CA TYR A 728 -6.79 5.13 14.56
C TYR A 728 -5.63 6.12 14.83
N ARG A 729 -5.38 6.50 16.10
CA ARG A 729 -4.33 7.46 16.45
C ARG A 729 -2.97 6.77 16.39
N GLU A 730 -1.96 7.53 16.02
CA GLU A 730 -0.61 6.99 15.89
C GLU A 730 0.09 6.98 17.26
N GLU A 731 0.75 5.87 17.57
CA GLU A 731 1.72 5.78 18.65
C GLU A 731 3.06 6.41 18.27
N LEU A 732 3.73 6.99 19.27
CA LEU A 732 5.11 7.47 19.17
C LEU A 732 6.06 6.51 19.90
N VAL A 733 7.01 5.92 19.17
CA VAL A 733 8.03 5.04 19.74
C VAL A 733 9.37 5.78 19.85
N LEU A 734 9.90 5.84 21.07
CA LEU A 734 11.20 6.45 21.38
C LEU A 734 12.06 5.48 22.19
N ARG A 735 13.38 5.53 22.00
CA ARG A 735 14.32 4.85 22.91
C ARG A 735 14.50 5.65 24.19
N THR A 736 14.82 4.96 25.28
CA THR A 736 15.37 5.61 26.48
C THR A 736 16.78 6.15 26.21
N LYS A 737 17.19 7.22 26.91
CA LYS A 737 18.52 7.84 26.73
C LYS A 737 19.68 6.85 26.92
N ASP A 738 19.51 5.88 27.82
CA ASP A 738 20.49 4.83 28.12
C ASP A 738 20.39 3.60 27.19
N ASN A 739 19.39 3.55 26.30
CA ASN A 739 19.13 2.48 25.33
C ASN A 739 18.82 1.12 26.01
N THR A 740 18.13 1.15 27.15
CA THR A 740 17.70 -0.06 27.86
C THR A 740 16.25 -0.43 27.62
N ALA A 741 15.45 0.48 27.03
CA ALA A 741 14.07 0.20 26.64
C ALA A 741 13.61 1.03 25.44
N LEU A 742 12.54 0.58 24.78
CA LEU A 742 11.67 1.42 23.95
C LEU A 742 10.47 1.86 24.78
N ARG A 743 10.00 3.08 24.57
CA ARG A 743 8.75 3.61 25.13
C ARG A 743 7.78 3.95 24.02
N ILE A 744 6.56 3.42 24.15
CA ILE A 744 5.49 3.60 23.17
C ILE A 744 4.41 4.47 23.82
N TYR A 745 4.29 5.70 23.35
CA TYR A 745 3.32 6.67 23.85
C TYR A 745 2.06 6.62 23.01
N SER A 746 0.91 6.51 23.67
CA SER A 746 -0.42 6.62 23.06
C SER A 746 -1.22 7.73 23.74
N ASN A 747 -2.13 8.35 23.01
CA ASN A 747 -2.94 9.44 23.53
C ASN A 747 -4.18 8.92 24.29
N THR A 748 -4.45 9.51 25.44
CA THR A 748 -5.54 9.07 26.33
C THR A 748 -6.76 9.99 26.35
N GLN A 749 -6.85 10.94 25.42
CA GLN A 749 -8.07 11.76 25.29
C GLN A 749 -9.18 10.94 24.61
N VAL A 750 -10.41 11.06 25.13
CA VAL A 750 -11.57 10.35 24.57
C VAL A 750 -11.95 10.96 23.22
N SER A 751 -12.20 10.09 22.24
CA SER A 751 -12.67 10.46 20.90
C SER A 751 -14.16 10.14 20.78
N GLN A 752 -14.88 10.95 20.02
CA GLN A 752 -16.24 10.63 19.53
C GLN A 752 -16.22 10.30 18.03
N LYS A 753 -15.03 10.08 17.49
CA LYS A 753 -14.76 9.69 16.11
C LYS A 753 -14.13 8.30 16.11
N LYS A 754 -14.34 7.58 15.02
CA LYS A 754 -13.69 6.30 14.73
C LYS A 754 -13.30 6.24 13.26
N LEU A 755 -12.11 5.72 13.01
CA LEU A 755 -11.56 5.38 11.70
C LEU A 755 -10.99 3.96 11.82
N PRO A 756 -10.96 3.17 10.74
CA PRO A 756 -10.23 1.91 10.74
C PRO A 756 -8.77 2.15 11.06
N THR A 757 -8.12 1.12 11.62
CA THR A 757 -6.67 1.18 11.84
C THR A 757 -5.95 1.53 10.54
N LEU A 758 -5.00 2.46 10.62
CA LEU A 758 -4.24 2.94 9.47
C LEU A 758 -3.36 1.83 8.88
N MET A 759 -3.02 0.81 9.67
CA MET A 759 -2.26 -0.35 9.21
C MET A 759 -3.02 -1.25 8.22
N GLN A 760 -4.33 -1.03 8.04
CA GLN A 760 -5.13 -1.68 7.00
C GLN A 760 -5.39 -0.78 5.78
N ASP A 761 -4.78 0.42 5.73
CA ASP A 761 -4.62 1.20 4.51
C ASP A 761 -3.29 0.80 3.83
N PRO A 762 -3.31 0.21 2.62
CA PRO A 762 -2.10 -0.31 1.99
C PRO A 762 -1.01 0.75 1.77
N GLN A 763 -1.37 2.00 1.45
CA GLN A 763 -0.39 3.07 1.24
C GLN A 763 0.32 3.43 2.54
N TYR A 764 -0.45 3.62 3.62
CA TYR A 764 0.10 3.88 4.94
C TYR A 764 0.96 2.72 5.43
N ARG A 765 0.50 1.47 5.29
CA ARG A 765 1.23 0.27 5.74
C ARG A 765 2.53 0.02 4.96
N CYS A 766 2.53 0.27 3.65
CA CYS A 766 3.77 0.30 2.85
C CYS A 766 4.70 1.40 3.37
N GLY A 767 4.14 2.57 3.67
CA GLY A 767 4.77 3.66 4.41
C GLY A 767 5.58 3.20 5.61
N ILE A 768 4.90 2.55 6.56
CA ILE A 768 5.51 2.05 7.79
C ILE A 768 6.66 1.08 7.48
N ALA A 769 6.54 0.25 6.45
CA ALA A 769 7.59 -0.68 6.05
C ALA A 769 8.88 0.02 5.62
N TRP A 770 8.79 1.14 4.89
CA TRP A 770 9.96 1.89 4.41
C TRP A 770 10.37 3.07 5.31
N GLN A 771 9.66 3.36 6.40
CA GLN A 771 9.95 4.48 7.31
C GLN A 771 11.40 4.46 7.84
N ASN A 772 12.02 3.28 7.96
CA ASN A 772 13.42 3.12 8.39
C ASN A 772 14.47 3.50 7.33
N ASN A 773 14.04 3.82 6.11
CA ASN A 773 14.95 4.12 5.02
C ASN A 773 15.75 5.40 5.29
N CYS A 774 17.07 5.34 5.08
CA CYS A 774 17.96 6.50 4.93
C CYS A 774 17.60 7.68 5.85
N TYR A 775 16.89 8.68 5.31
CA TYR A 775 16.32 9.77 6.09
C TYR A 775 14.82 9.54 6.21
N ASN A 776 14.42 8.97 7.34
CA ASN A 776 13.05 8.52 7.64
C ASN A 776 12.05 9.62 7.28
N GLN A 777 11.06 9.29 6.44
CA GLN A 777 9.96 10.18 6.09
C GLN A 777 8.66 9.70 6.71
N PRO A 778 7.72 10.60 7.00
CA PRO A 778 6.40 10.21 7.48
C PRO A 778 5.53 9.61 6.39
N CYS A 779 4.48 8.93 6.81
CA CYS A 779 3.58 8.16 5.96
C CYS A 779 2.18 8.77 6.00
N TYR A 780 1.43 8.63 4.91
CA TYR A 780 0.07 9.15 4.79
C TYR A 780 -0.84 8.05 4.23
N PRO A 781 -2.10 7.98 4.66
CA PRO A 781 -3.05 7.05 4.07
C PRO A 781 -3.41 7.45 2.62
N SER A 782 -4.03 6.52 1.90
CA SER A 782 -4.50 6.72 0.52
C SER A 782 -5.62 7.77 0.35
N TYR A 783 -6.12 8.33 1.46
CA TYR A 783 -7.22 9.28 1.51
C TYR A 783 -6.86 10.55 2.28
N TYR A 784 -7.62 11.62 2.04
CA TYR A 784 -7.49 12.89 2.76
C TYR A 784 -7.74 12.74 4.27
N TYR A 785 -6.68 12.91 5.09
CA TYR A 785 -6.76 12.79 6.54
C TYR A 785 -6.47 14.12 7.26
N ALA A 786 -7.56 14.81 7.59
CA ALA A 786 -7.59 16.09 8.30
C ALA A 786 -8.87 16.28 9.15
N SER A 787 -8.93 17.35 9.94
CA SER A 787 -10.06 17.70 10.80
C SER A 787 -11.37 18.04 10.07
N ASP A 788 -11.32 18.44 8.80
CA ASP A 788 -12.47 18.75 7.93
C ASP A 788 -12.81 17.61 6.94
N MET A 789 -12.15 16.45 7.06
CA MET A 789 -12.38 15.31 6.15
C MET A 789 -13.84 14.84 6.12
N GLN A 790 -14.26 14.35 4.96
CA GLN A 790 -15.53 13.67 4.78
C GLN A 790 -15.28 12.16 4.87
N LEU A 791 -15.79 11.48 5.90
CA LEU A 791 -15.52 10.04 6.07
C LEU A 791 -16.11 9.18 4.94
N ALA A 792 -17.06 9.72 4.18
CA ALA A 792 -17.55 9.10 2.96
C ALA A 792 -16.44 8.87 1.92
N ASP A 793 -15.42 9.73 1.90
CA ASP A 793 -14.31 9.69 0.94
C ASP A 793 -13.23 8.64 1.33
N VAL A 794 -13.29 8.06 2.53
CA VAL A 794 -12.38 6.99 2.99
C VAL A 794 -12.67 5.67 2.25
N PHE A 795 -13.96 5.35 2.04
CA PHE A 795 -14.41 4.16 1.30
C PHE A 795 -15.33 4.59 0.14
N PRO A 796 -14.78 5.22 -0.90
CA PRO A 796 -15.55 5.76 -2.03
C PRO A 796 -16.40 4.70 -2.73
N GLU A 797 -15.94 3.44 -2.75
CA GLU A 797 -16.64 2.29 -3.31
C GLU A 797 -17.91 1.93 -2.53
N GLN A 798 -17.96 2.24 -1.24
CA GLN A 798 -19.16 2.04 -0.42
C GLN A 798 -20.26 3.07 -0.68
N LYS A 799 -19.94 4.21 -1.32
CA LYS A 799 -20.96 5.19 -1.75
C LYS A 799 -21.92 4.62 -2.79
N ARG A 800 -21.46 3.63 -3.55
CA ARG A 800 -22.24 2.95 -4.58
C ARG A 800 -21.99 1.45 -4.56
N LYS A 801 -22.73 0.75 -3.70
CA LYS A 801 -22.78 -0.72 -3.69
C LYS A 801 -23.54 -1.22 -4.92
N PRO A 802 -23.01 -2.22 -5.65
CA PRO A 802 -23.75 -2.85 -6.73
C PRO A 802 -24.95 -3.61 -6.16
N VAL A 803 -26.10 -3.45 -6.82
CA VAL A 803 -27.36 -4.10 -6.42
C VAL A 803 -27.59 -5.35 -7.26
N PHE A 804 -27.77 -6.48 -6.60
CA PHE A 804 -28.03 -7.79 -7.16
C PHE A 804 -29.54 -8.02 -7.07
N TYR A 805 -30.26 -7.63 -8.13
CA TYR A 805 -31.69 -7.86 -8.26
C TYR A 805 -31.96 -9.31 -8.62
N LEU A 806 -32.68 -10.03 -7.77
CA LEU A 806 -33.07 -11.42 -8.02
C LEU A 806 -34.53 -11.47 -8.46
N ALA A 807 -34.78 -11.85 -9.72
CA ALA A 807 -36.11 -12.22 -10.19
C ALA A 807 -36.21 -13.74 -10.32
N GLY A 808 -37.21 -14.31 -9.68
CA GLY A 808 -37.43 -15.75 -9.75
C GLY A 808 -38.67 -16.23 -9.03
N ASP A 809 -38.76 -17.53 -8.83
CA ASP A 809 -39.94 -18.20 -8.27
C ASP A 809 -39.81 -18.53 -6.76
N SER A 810 -40.53 -19.57 -6.32
CA SER A 810 -40.53 -20.04 -4.92
C SER A 810 -39.18 -20.58 -4.45
N THR A 811 -38.28 -20.92 -5.35
CA THR A 811 -36.94 -21.43 -5.00
C THR A 811 -35.95 -20.30 -4.72
N VAL A 812 -36.28 -19.07 -5.14
CA VAL A 812 -35.49 -17.84 -4.94
C VAL A 812 -36.03 -16.99 -3.79
N GLN A 813 -37.36 -16.90 -3.67
CA GLN A 813 -38.08 -15.99 -2.76
C GLN A 813 -37.60 -16.05 -1.30
N THR A 814 -37.62 -14.89 -0.63
CA THR A 814 -37.59 -14.80 0.82
C THR A 814 -38.94 -15.15 1.48
N TYR A 815 -38.93 -16.10 2.42
CA TYR A 815 -40.11 -16.54 3.14
C TYR A 815 -40.27 -15.87 4.52
N THR A 816 -41.53 -15.66 4.91
CA THR A 816 -41.89 -15.17 6.25
C THR A 816 -41.80 -16.28 7.30
N GLN A 817 -41.84 -15.91 8.58
CA GLN A 817 -41.69 -16.88 9.67
C GLN A 817 -42.78 -17.96 9.67
N GLU A 818 -43.99 -17.63 9.21
CA GLU A 818 -45.14 -18.56 9.15
C GLU A 818 -45.00 -19.62 8.05
N LYS A 819 -44.11 -19.40 7.09
CA LYS A 819 -43.83 -20.33 5.98
C LYS A 819 -42.62 -21.22 6.25
N ARG A 820 -41.92 -21.02 7.37
CA ARG A 820 -40.82 -21.90 7.78
C ARG A 820 -41.35 -23.33 8.01
N PRO A 821 -40.56 -24.38 7.69
CA PRO A 821 -39.12 -24.36 7.39
C PRO A 821 -38.76 -24.17 5.90
N GLN A 822 -39.62 -23.56 5.08
CA GLN A 822 -39.30 -23.23 3.68
C GLN A 822 -38.37 -22.02 3.55
N PHE A 823 -37.39 -22.11 2.64
CA PHE A 823 -36.46 -21.04 2.29
C PHE A 823 -36.25 -20.98 0.78
N GLY A 824 -35.95 -19.79 0.26
CA GLY A 824 -35.36 -19.62 -1.06
C GLY A 824 -33.86 -19.38 -0.96
N TRP A 825 -33.08 -19.79 -1.97
CA TRP A 825 -31.62 -19.60 -1.96
C TRP A 825 -31.23 -18.12 -2.00
N GLY A 826 -32.08 -17.25 -2.56
CA GLY A 826 -31.86 -15.80 -2.61
C GLY A 826 -31.72 -15.17 -1.22
N GLU A 827 -32.27 -15.81 -0.18
CA GLU A 827 -32.08 -15.39 1.23
C GLU A 827 -30.63 -15.46 1.70
N PHE A 828 -29.79 -16.26 1.04
CA PHE A 828 -28.42 -16.58 1.48
C PHE A 828 -27.35 -16.16 0.48
N LEU A 829 -27.71 -15.51 -0.62
CA LEU A 829 -26.75 -15.13 -1.67
C LEU A 829 -25.70 -14.16 -1.14
N ALA A 830 -26.12 -13.09 -0.46
CA ALA A 830 -25.20 -12.10 0.10
C ALA A 830 -24.19 -12.75 1.06
N ALA A 831 -24.66 -13.64 1.95
CA ALA A 831 -23.81 -14.40 2.89
C ALA A 831 -22.91 -15.43 2.24
N SER A 832 -23.26 -15.90 1.04
CA SER A 832 -22.44 -16.84 0.30
C SER A 832 -21.34 -16.12 -0.48
N LEU A 833 -21.61 -14.91 -0.99
CA LEU A 833 -20.63 -14.07 -1.67
C LEU A 833 -19.62 -13.49 -0.67
N TYR A 834 -20.10 -13.02 0.48
CA TYR A 834 -19.32 -12.33 1.49
C TYR A 834 -19.63 -12.90 2.88
N PRO A 835 -19.09 -14.09 3.20
CA PRO A 835 -19.36 -14.78 4.47
C PRO A 835 -18.81 -14.04 5.69
N ASP A 836 -17.75 -13.25 5.48
CA ASP A 836 -17.06 -12.50 6.54
C ASP A 836 -17.76 -11.15 6.83
N TYR A 837 -18.82 -10.82 6.09
CA TYR A 837 -19.49 -9.53 6.12
C TYR A 837 -20.95 -9.66 6.60
N GLN A 838 -21.30 -8.83 7.57
CA GLN A 838 -22.63 -8.84 8.18
C GLN A 838 -23.70 -8.33 7.23
N GLN A 839 -24.91 -8.89 7.35
CA GLN A 839 -26.05 -8.50 6.53
C GLN A 839 -27.16 -7.87 7.33
N GLU A 840 -27.57 -6.68 6.92
CA GLU A 840 -28.84 -6.12 7.30
C GLU A 840 -29.95 -6.69 6.41
N LYS A 841 -31.03 -7.16 7.05
CA LYS A 841 -32.20 -7.70 6.37
C LYS A 841 -33.36 -6.69 6.45
N ILE A 842 -33.71 -6.08 5.32
CA ILE A 842 -34.69 -5.01 5.22
C ILE A 842 -35.94 -5.50 4.49
N ASN A 843 -37.11 -5.27 5.08
CA ASN A 843 -38.40 -5.60 4.49
C ASN A 843 -38.93 -4.41 3.67
N LEU A 844 -39.07 -4.57 2.36
CA LEU A 844 -39.51 -3.51 1.45
C LEU A 844 -41.03 -3.49 1.19
N THR A 845 -41.82 -4.33 1.88
CA THR A 845 -43.28 -4.51 1.63
C THR A 845 -44.09 -3.21 1.79
N ASN A 846 -43.65 -2.29 2.65
CA ASN A 846 -44.33 -1.00 2.85
C ASN A 846 -43.93 0.08 1.81
N ILE A 847 -42.98 -0.23 0.94
CA ILE A 847 -42.43 0.70 -0.06
C ILE A 847 -42.93 0.31 -1.46
N LEU A 848 -43.19 -0.99 -1.68
CA LEU A 848 -43.52 -1.55 -2.99
C LEU A 848 -44.93 -2.14 -2.96
N GLU A 849 -45.89 -1.38 -3.48
CA GLU A 849 -47.33 -1.68 -3.36
C GLU A 849 -47.78 -2.97 -4.10
N SER A 850 -47.03 -3.46 -5.10
CA SER A 850 -47.41 -4.62 -5.93
C SER A 850 -46.63 -5.91 -5.70
N THR A 851 -45.62 -5.92 -4.83
CA THR A 851 -44.79 -7.11 -4.55
C THR A 851 -45.02 -7.65 -3.13
N PRO A 852 -45.55 -8.88 -2.96
CA PRO A 852 -45.56 -9.55 -1.67
C PRO A 852 -44.13 -9.95 -1.28
N SER A 853 -43.66 -9.50 -0.12
CA SER A 853 -42.38 -9.90 0.48
C SER A 853 -41.09 -9.60 -0.34
N PRO A 854 -40.86 -8.39 -0.87
CA PRO A 854 -39.55 -7.98 -1.36
C PRO A 854 -38.63 -7.75 -0.16
N TRP A 855 -37.48 -8.42 -0.16
CA TRP A 855 -36.49 -8.29 0.91
C TRP A 855 -35.14 -7.89 0.33
N ARG A 856 -34.47 -6.99 1.04
CA ARG A 856 -33.11 -6.58 0.75
C ARG A 856 -32.17 -7.13 1.80
N TYR A 857 -31.04 -7.65 1.34
CA TYR A 857 -29.94 -8.14 2.17
C TYR A 857 -28.71 -7.32 1.82
N GLU A 858 -28.32 -6.43 2.71
CA GLU A 858 -27.25 -5.46 2.46
C GLU A 858 -26.06 -5.75 3.36
N ASN A 859 -24.86 -5.77 2.79
CA ASN A 859 -23.61 -5.78 3.55
C ASN A 859 -22.70 -4.64 3.09
N GLN A 860 -21.49 -4.59 3.63
CA GLN A 860 -20.41 -3.65 3.33
C GLN A 860 -20.17 -3.49 1.81
N LYS A 861 -20.30 -4.58 1.04
CA LYS A 861 -19.83 -4.70 -0.34
C LYS A 861 -20.96 -4.68 -1.37
N ILE A 862 -22.13 -5.24 -1.04
CA ILE A 862 -23.24 -5.44 -1.99
C ILE A 862 -24.62 -5.28 -1.34
N ILE A 863 -25.60 -5.11 -2.21
CA ILE A 863 -27.02 -5.19 -1.86
C ILE A 863 -27.63 -6.34 -2.68
N VAL A 864 -28.24 -7.34 -2.04
CA VAL A 864 -29.08 -8.33 -2.74
C VAL A 864 -30.54 -7.93 -2.55
N ASP A 865 -31.18 -7.49 -3.63
CA ASP A 865 -32.59 -7.15 -3.66
C ASP A 865 -33.38 -8.35 -4.19
N ASN A 866 -33.91 -9.17 -3.27
CA ASN A 866 -34.63 -10.38 -3.59
C ASN A 866 -36.10 -10.09 -3.91
N ARG A 867 -36.42 -10.10 -5.21
CA ARG A 867 -37.77 -9.93 -5.76
C ARG A 867 -38.36 -11.26 -6.24
N GLY A 868 -37.86 -12.38 -5.74
CA GLY A 868 -38.43 -13.71 -5.99
C GLY A 868 -39.88 -13.82 -5.49
N ALA A 869 -40.74 -14.45 -6.28
CA ALA A 869 -42.17 -14.55 -5.97
C ALA A 869 -42.71 -15.98 -6.22
N ALA A 870 -43.20 -16.61 -5.16
CA ALA A 870 -43.68 -17.98 -5.19
C ALA A 870 -44.83 -18.15 -6.18
N GLY A 871 -44.74 -19.24 -6.94
CA GLY A 871 -45.74 -19.63 -7.93
C GLY A 871 -45.76 -18.77 -9.18
N ARG A 872 -44.78 -17.90 -9.41
CA ARG A 872 -44.69 -17.10 -10.64
C ARG A 872 -43.84 -17.82 -11.68
N SER A 873 -44.26 -17.67 -12.92
CA SER A 873 -43.54 -17.97 -14.15
C SER A 873 -43.07 -16.66 -14.78
N THR A 874 -42.23 -16.72 -15.81
CA THR A 874 -41.79 -15.54 -16.58
C THR A 874 -42.98 -14.70 -17.07
N LYS A 875 -44.04 -15.35 -17.56
CA LYS A 875 -45.29 -14.71 -18.01
C LYS A 875 -46.01 -13.96 -16.88
N THR A 876 -46.34 -14.65 -15.79
CA THR A 876 -47.09 -14.03 -14.68
C THR A 876 -46.27 -12.96 -13.96
N TYR A 877 -44.94 -13.10 -13.92
CA TYR A 877 -44.04 -12.10 -13.36
C TYR A 877 -44.08 -10.77 -14.15
N GLN A 878 -44.25 -10.84 -15.47
CA GLN A 878 -44.45 -9.66 -16.32
C GLN A 878 -45.88 -9.10 -16.21
N GLU A 879 -46.91 -9.94 -16.29
CA GLU A 879 -48.32 -9.53 -16.21
C GLU A 879 -48.66 -8.81 -14.90
N GLU A 880 -48.07 -9.26 -13.79
CA GLU A 880 -48.19 -8.64 -12.47
C GLU A 880 -47.30 -7.40 -12.28
N LYS A 881 -46.60 -6.94 -13.33
CA LYS A 881 -45.68 -5.78 -13.33
C LYS A 881 -44.52 -5.84 -12.33
N ARG A 882 -44.17 -7.02 -11.81
CA ARG A 882 -43.07 -7.21 -10.86
C ARG A 882 -41.72 -6.82 -11.45
N PHE A 883 -41.50 -7.19 -12.71
CA PHE A 883 -40.28 -6.80 -13.42
C PHE A 883 -40.16 -5.28 -13.63
N ALA A 884 -41.28 -4.58 -13.78
CA ALA A 884 -41.27 -3.12 -13.96
C ALA A 884 -40.80 -2.39 -12.68
N GLU A 885 -41.01 -2.96 -11.49
CA GLU A 885 -40.46 -2.40 -10.25
C GLU A 885 -38.94 -2.46 -10.22
N ILE A 886 -38.36 -3.61 -10.60
CA ILE A 886 -36.90 -3.76 -10.74
C ILE A 886 -36.39 -2.72 -11.74
N LEU A 887 -37.04 -2.62 -12.90
CA LEU A 887 -36.65 -1.68 -13.97
C LEU A 887 -36.60 -0.21 -13.52
N ASN A 888 -37.56 0.21 -12.68
CA ASN A 888 -37.62 1.60 -12.21
C ASN A 888 -36.44 1.95 -11.28
N GLU A 889 -35.89 0.96 -10.60
CA GLU A 889 -34.77 1.13 -9.68
C GLU A 889 -33.41 0.81 -10.32
N LEU A 890 -33.38 -0.10 -11.30
CA LEU A 890 -32.17 -0.61 -11.95
C LEU A 890 -31.33 0.51 -12.58
N ARG A 891 -30.06 0.56 -12.20
CA ARG A 891 -29.05 1.52 -12.65
C ARG A 891 -27.92 0.80 -13.38
N SER A 892 -27.08 1.61 -14.05
CA SER A 892 -25.83 1.11 -14.63
C SER A 892 -24.97 0.43 -13.54
N GLY A 893 -24.33 -0.69 -13.85
CA GLY A 893 -23.50 -1.45 -12.91
C GLY A 893 -24.23 -2.37 -11.92
N ASP A 894 -25.56 -2.32 -11.86
CA ASP A 894 -26.33 -3.31 -11.11
C ASP A 894 -26.34 -4.66 -11.82
N TRP A 895 -26.70 -5.71 -11.11
CA TRP A 895 -26.82 -7.08 -11.62
C TRP A 895 -28.28 -7.53 -11.60
N LEU A 896 -28.72 -8.18 -12.67
CA LEU A 896 -30.06 -8.76 -12.78
C LEU A 896 -29.95 -10.28 -12.96
N PHE A 897 -30.31 -11.02 -11.91
CA PHE A 897 -30.37 -12.48 -11.94
C PHE A 897 -31.78 -12.94 -12.26
N LEU A 898 -31.92 -13.79 -13.27
CA LEU A 898 -33.20 -14.36 -13.71
C LEU A 898 -33.16 -15.88 -13.51
N GLN A 899 -33.96 -16.42 -12.57
CA GLN A 899 -34.12 -17.87 -12.36
C GLN A 899 -35.61 -18.26 -12.40
N PHE A 900 -36.01 -18.91 -13.49
CA PHE A 900 -37.38 -19.38 -13.72
C PHE A 900 -37.37 -20.76 -14.39
N GLY A 901 -38.54 -21.40 -14.50
CA GLY A 901 -38.69 -22.70 -15.17
C GLY A 901 -39.73 -23.61 -14.51
N HIS A 902 -39.72 -23.73 -13.17
CA HIS A 902 -40.59 -24.68 -12.46
C HIS A 902 -42.09 -24.40 -12.67
N ASN A 903 -42.49 -23.13 -12.71
CA ASN A 903 -43.88 -22.76 -12.96
C ASN A 903 -44.19 -22.62 -14.46
N ASP A 904 -43.19 -22.26 -15.27
CA ASP A 904 -43.30 -22.12 -16.72
C ASP A 904 -43.58 -23.47 -17.39
N CYS A 905 -42.97 -24.55 -16.89
CA CYS A 905 -43.12 -25.90 -17.41
C CYS A 905 -44.44 -26.60 -17.03
N ASN A 906 -45.24 -26.00 -16.14
CA ASN A 906 -46.46 -26.63 -15.61
C ASN A 906 -47.67 -26.40 -16.52
N GLN A 907 -47.88 -27.32 -17.48
CA GLN A 907 -48.98 -27.28 -18.45
C GLN A 907 -50.39 -27.34 -17.82
N GLU A 908 -50.52 -27.88 -16.60
CA GLU A 908 -51.81 -27.98 -15.91
C GLU A 908 -52.31 -26.62 -15.40
N LYS A 909 -51.40 -25.65 -15.26
CA LYS A 909 -51.70 -24.28 -14.79
C LYS A 909 -51.54 -23.28 -15.92
N SER A 910 -52.52 -23.24 -16.81
CA SER A 910 -52.51 -22.40 -18.04
C SER A 910 -52.24 -20.91 -17.79
N GLU A 911 -52.56 -20.40 -16.59
CA GLU A 911 -52.27 -19.02 -16.21
C GLU A 911 -50.77 -18.76 -16.00
N ARG A 912 -50.00 -19.79 -15.62
CA ARG A 912 -48.54 -19.72 -15.40
C ARG A 912 -47.75 -20.30 -16.56
N TRP A 913 -48.28 -21.33 -17.21
CA TRP A 913 -47.61 -22.07 -18.27
C TRP A 913 -47.15 -21.15 -19.40
N SER A 914 -45.93 -21.38 -19.88
CA SER A 914 -45.35 -20.73 -21.06
C SER A 914 -44.67 -21.81 -21.89
N SER A 915 -44.89 -21.86 -23.21
CA SER A 915 -44.12 -22.77 -24.06
C SER A 915 -42.63 -22.41 -24.00
N PRO A 916 -41.68 -23.33 -24.30
CA PRO A 916 -40.26 -22.99 -24.33
C PRO A 916 -39.91 -21.79 -25.23
N ALA A 917 -40.66 -21.57 -26.31
CA ALA A 917 -40.50 -20.41 -27.17
C ALA A 917 -40.98 -19.11 -26.49
N ASP A 918 -42.16 -19.12 -25.88
CA ASP A 918 -42.67 -17.95 -25.15
C ASP A 918 -41.79 -17.62 -23.93
N PHE A 919 -41.25 -18.65 -23.27
CA PHE A 919 -40.31 -18.52 -22.17
C PHE A 919 -39.02 -17.80 -22.60
N ILE A 920 -38.46 -18.18 -23.75
CA ILE A 920 -37.29 -17.50 -24.34
C ILE A 920 -37.61 -16.03 -24.64
N GLU A 921 -38.75 -15.73 -25.27
CA GLU A 921 -39.14 -14.35 -25.59
C GLU A 921 -39.36 -13.51 -24.32
N ASN A 922 -39.97 -14.09 -23.28
CA ASN A 922 -40.17 -13.41 -22.00
C ASN A 922 -38.83 -13.06 -21.32
N LEU A 923 -37.88 -14.00 -21.28
CA LEU A 923 -36.54 -13.75 -20.73
C LEU A 923 -35.78 -12.73 -21.57
N LYS A 924 -35.82 -12.85 -22.90
CA LYS A 924 -35.15 -11.93 -23.83
C LYS A 924 -35.62 -10.48 -23.67
N ALA A 925 -36.92 -10.26 -23.46
CA ALA A 925 -37.45 -8.93 -23.16
C ALA A 925 -36.84 -8.33 -21.88
N GLN A 926 -36.67 -9.15 -20.82
CA GLN A 926 -36.05 -8.73 -19.56
C GLN A 926 -34.55 -8.44 -19.72
N LEU A 927 -33.83 -9.29 -20.45
CA LEU A 927 -32.41 -9.10 -20.77
C LEU A 927 -32.16 -7.78 -21.53
N THR A 928 -32.95 -7.53 -22.59
CA THR A 928 -32.81 -6.34 -23.43
C THR A 928 -32.92 -5.05 -22.61
N VAL A 929 -33.85 -5.05 -21.66
CA VAL A 929 -34.08 -3.92 -20.76
C VAL A 929 -32.90 -3.72 -19.80
N ALA A 930 -32.36 -4.79 -19.22
CA ALA A 930 -31.19 -4.73 -18.35
C ALA A 930 -29.97 -4.16 -19.09
N LEU A 931 -29.72 -4.64 -20.31
CA LEU A 931 -28.66 -4.15 -21.18
C LEU A 931 -28.84 -2.67 -21.54
N THR A 932 -30.07 -2.23 -21.81
CA THR A 932 -30.39 -0.80 -22.09
C THR A 932 -30.09 0.09 -20.88
N LYS A 933 -30.28 -0.43 -19.66
CA LYS A 933 -29.93 0.25 -18.40
C LYS A 933 -28.45 0.11 -18.03
N GLN A 934 -27.66 -0.61 -18.84
CA GLN A 934 -26.24 -0.94 -18.59
C GLN A 934 -26.04 -1.72 -17.28
N ALA A 935 -27.02 -2.55 -16.91
CA ALA A 935 -26.89 -3.56 -15.86
C ALA A 935 -26.32 -4.86 -16.45
N THR A 936 -25.75 -5.71 -15.61
CA THR A 936 -25.23 -7.04 -15.98
C THR A 936 -26.33 -8.09 -15.81
N PRO A 937 -26.94 -8.60 -16.89
CA PRO A 937 -27.88 -9.71 -16.78
C PRO A 937 -27.14 -11.05 -16.59
N VAL A 938 -27.67 -11.89 -15.70
CA VAL A 938 -27.21 -13.25 -15.47
C VAL A 938 -28.40 -14.20 -15.51
N LEU A 939 -28.36 -15.15 -16.44
CA LEU A 939 -29.34 -16.24 -16.48
C LEU A 939 -28.92 -17.36 -15.53
N LEU A 940 -29.86 -17.87 -14.74
CA LEU A 940 -29.66 -19.01 -13.86
C LEU A 940 -30.55 -20.15 -14.31
N THR A 941 -30.00 -21.34 -14.53
CA THR A 941 -30.82 -22.52 -14.80
C THR A 941 -31.64 -22.89 -13.56
N PRO A 942 -32.82 -23.54 -13.72
CA PRO A 942 -33.64 -23.96 -12.57
C PRO A 942 -32.83 -24.81 -11.58
N ILE A 943 -33.24 -24.87 -10.32
CA ILE A 943 -32.67 -25.83 -9.38
C ILE A 943 -33.15 -27.26 -9.71
N LEU A 944 -32.42 -28.27 -9.25
CA LEU A 944 -32.87 -29.66 -9.40
C LEU A 944 -34.13 -29.92 -8.55
N LEU A 945 -35.03 -30.75 -9.07
CA LEU A 945 -35.96 -31.49 -8.22
C LEU A 945 -35.19 -32.50 -7.38
N ASN A 946 -35.72 -32.89 -6.22
CA ASN A 946 -35.05 -33.81 -5.30
C ASN A 946 -34.55 -35.09 -6.02
N PRO A 947 -33.24 -35.26 -6.25
CA PRO A 947 -32.73 -36.38 -7.05
C PRO A 947 -33.03 -37.74 -6.44
N ALA A 948 -33.17 -37.81 -5.11
CA ALA A 948 -33.52 -39.05 -4.41
C ALA A 948 -34.98 -39.47 -4.69
N ALA A 949 -35.89 -38.52 -4.89
CA ALA A 949 -37.28 -38.80 -5.20
C ALA A 949 -37.46 -39.21 -6.67
N LEU A 950 -36.67 -38.64 -7.59
CA LEU A 950 -36.69 -39.00 -9.02
C LEU A 950 -36.41 -40.50 -9.26
N ALA A 951 -35.59 -41.12 -8.42
CA ALA A 951 -35.31 -42.56 -8.53
C ALA A 951 -36.52 -43.46 -8.20
N THR A 952 -37.59 -42.90 -7.62
CA THR A 952 -38.72 -43.65 -7.06
C THR A 952 -40.10 -43.11 -7.46
N ASP A 953 -40.17 -41.95 -8.11
CA ASP A 953 -41.41 -41.27 -8.50
C ASP A 953 -41.40 -40.95 -10.01
N ASP A 954 -42.10 -41.78 -10.79
CA ASP A 954 -42.21 -41.65 -12.25
C ASP A 954 -42.85 -40.33 -12.68
N HIS A 955 -43.80 -39.80 -11.89
CA HIS A 955 -44.46 -38.53 -12.20
C HIS A 955 -43.49 -37.37 -12.01
N LEU A 956 -42.73 -37.36 -10.92
CA LEU A 956 -41.68 -36.35 -10.69
C LEU A 956 -40.57 -36.43 -11.75
N THR A 957 -40.27 -37.62 -12.25
CA THR A 957 -39.33 -37.85 -13.35
C THR A 957 -39.79 -37.18 -14.64
N LEU A 958 -41.07 -37.34 -15.02
CA LEU A 958 -41.64 -36.66 -16.18
C LEU A 958 -41.60 -35.12 -16.04
N ILE A 959 -41.83 -34.60 -14.83
CA ILE A 959 -41.69 -33.15 -14.58
C ILE A 959 -40.23 -32.72 -14.75
N ALA A 960 -39.27 -33.50 -14.26
CA ALA A 960 -37.85 -33.20 -14.41
C ALA A 960 -37.42 -33.18 -15.89
N GLU A 961 -37.89 -34.15 -16.69
CA GLU A 961 -37.65 -34.21 -18.14
C GLU A 961 -38.24 -32.99 -18.87
N GLU A 962 -39.43 -32.54 -18.48
CA GLU A 962 -40.03 -31.33 -19.06
C GLU A 962 -39.27 -30.07 -18.63
N LEU A 963 -38.85 -29.99 -17.36
CA LEU A 963 -38.08 -28.87 -16.82
C LEU A 963 -36.69 -28.74 -17.46
N GLU A 964 -36.06 -29.86 -17.84
CA GLU A 964 -34.77 -29.89 -18.54
C GLU A 964 -34.83 -29.11 -19.86
N LYS A 965 -35.97 -29.10 -20.56
CA LYS A 965 -36.17 -28.29 -21.78
C LYS A 965 -36.04 -26.79 -21.50
N TYR A 966 -36.42 -26.32 -20.30
CA TYR A 966 -36.30 -24.90 -19.91
C TYR A 966 -34.87 -24.56 -19.50
N ARG A 967 -34.14 -25.52 -18.92
CA ARG A 967 -32.66 -25.41 -18.75
C ARG A 967 -31.99 -25.23 -20.11
N GLU A 968 -32.29 -26.11 -21.07
CA GLU A 968 -31.74 -26.01 -22.43
C GLU A 968 -32.10 -24.68 -23.10
N ALA A 969 -33.34 -24.20 -22.93
CA ALA A 969 -33.78 -22.90 -23.42
C ALA A 969 -32.98 -21.73 -22.83
N ILE A 970 -32.68 -21.76 -21.52
CA ILE A 970 -31.82 -20.76 -20.86
C ILE A 970 -30.39 -20.79 -21.43
N LEU A 971 -29.79 -21.98 -21.53
CA LEU A 971 -28.43 -22.13 -22.07
C LEU A 971 -28.35 -21.67 -23.52
N TYR A 972 -29.37 -22.00 -24.33
CA TYR A 972 -29.50 -21.53 -25.70
C TYR A 972 -29.60 -20.00 -25.76
N LEU A 973 -30.51 -19.39 -24.98
CA LEU A 973 -30.68 -17.94 -24.95
C LEU A 973 -29.40 -17.23 -24.50
N ALA A 974 -28.73 -17.73 -23.45
CA ALA A 974 -27.47 -17.19 -22.97
C ALA A 974 -26.40 -17.15 -24.08
N HIS A 975 -26.29 -18.26 -24.83
CA HIS A 975 -25.39 -18.35 -25.97
C HIS A 975 -25.80 -17.41 -27.11
N GLN A 976 -27.10 -17.30 -27.43
CA GLN A 976 -27.56 -16.41 -28.50
C GLN A 976 -27.32 -14.93 -28.18
N GLU A 977 -27.63 -14.50 -26.96
CA GLU A 977 -27.51 -13.10 -26.54
C GLU A 977 -26.13 -12.74 -25.96
N GLN A 978 -25.22 -13.73 -25.87
CA GLN A 978 -23.87 -13.57 -25.31
C GLN A 978 -23.87 -12.97 -23.89
N VAL A 979 -24.82 -13.42 -23.06
CA VAL A 979 -24.96 -13.00 -21.65
C VAL A 979 -24.41 -14.05 -20.69
N LEU A 980 -24.10 -13.64 -19.46
CA LEU A 980 -23.62 -14.55 -18.43
C LEU A 980 -24.68 -15.59 -18.07
N VAL A 981 -24.24 -16.82 -17.85
CA VAL A 981 -25.10 -17.91 -17.39
C VAL A 981 -24.40 -18.73 -16.32
N ILE A 982 -25.12 -19.05 -15.25
CA ILE A 982 -24.67 -20.00 -14.22
C ILE A 982 -25.59 -21.22 -14.32
N ASP A 983 -25.03 -22.35 -14.75
CA ASP A 983 -25.76 -23.62 -14.84
C ASP A 983 -25.88 -24.26 -13.45
N VAL A 984 -26.72 -23.66 -12.60
CA VAL A 984 -27.02 -24.07 -11.23
C VAL A 984 -27.41 -25.55 -11.18
N TRP A 985 -28.23 -26.01 -12.14
CA TRP A 985 -28.65 -27.40 -12.29
C TRP A 985 -27.46 -28.35 -12.41
N GLN A 986 -26.55 -28.11 -13.37
CA GLN A 986 -25.40 -28.98 -13.61
C GLN A 986 -24.40 -28.96 -12.45
N GLN A 987 -24.19 -27.78 -11.88
CA GLN A 987 -23.31 -27.56 -10.75
C GLN A 987 -23.80 -28.27 -9.47
N ALA A 988 -25.12 -28.29 -9.24
CA ALA A 988 -25.71 -29.05 -8.15
C ALA A 988 -25.60 -30.56 -8.39
N LYS A 989 -25.84 -31.01 -9.63
CA LYS A 989 -25.72 -32.43 -10.02
C LYS A 989 -24.32 -32.98 -9.76
N TRP A 990 -23.27 -32.23 -10.09
CA TRP A 990 -21.88 -32.61 -9.80
C TRP A 990 -21.61 -32.69 -8.30
N ARG A 991 -21.95 -31.65 -7.53
CA ARG A 991 -21.73 -31.66 -6.07
C ARG A 991 -22.47 -32.79 -5.35
N PHE A 992 -23.72 -33.09 -5.75
CA PHE A 992 -24.44 -34.23 -5.18
C PHE A 992 -23.81 -35.58 -5.52
N ALA A 993 -23.17 -35.73 -6.69
CA ALA A 993 -22.46 -36.95 -7.06
C ALA A 993 -21.18 -37.17 -6.23
N GLU A 994 -20.55 -36.10 -5.75
CA GLU A 994 -19.35 -36.16 -4.90
C GLU A 994 -19.66 -36.44 -3.41
N MET A 995 -20.90 -36.17 -2.98
CA MET A 995 -21.35 -36.38 -1.61
C MET A 995 -21.59 -37.87 -1.32
N SER A 996 -20.55 -38.58 -0.94
CA SER A 996 -20.60 -40.03 -0.68
C SER A 996 -21.38 -40.45 0.59
N ASN A 997 -21.77 -39.51 1.47
CA ASN A 997 -22.38 -39.82 2.78
C ASN A 997 -23.63 -38.99 3.17
N GLU A 998 -24.09 -38.03 2.35
CA GLU A 998 -25.32 -37.26 2.64
C GLU A 998 -26.38 -37.47 1.54
N ALA A 999 -27.61 -37.81 1.92
CA ALA A 999 -28.69 -37.97 0.97
C ALA A 999 -29.17 -36.60 0.43
N PRO A 1000 -29.24 -36.38 -0.89
CA PRO A 1000 -29.80 -35.16 -1.50
C PRO A 1000 -31.20 -34.79 -0.96
N ALA A 1001 -31.97 -35.77 -0.49
CA ALA A 1001 -33.26 -35.56 0.16
C ALA A 1001 -33.21 -34.59 1.35
N GLY A 1002 -32.09 -34.53 2.09
CA GLY A 1002 -31.93 -33.64 3.25
C GLY A 1002 -31.89 -32.14 2.91
N TYR A 1003 -31.90 -31.77 1.63
CA TYR A 1003 -31.87 -30.39 1.15
C TYR A 1003 -33.27 -29.86 0.76
N TYR A 1004 -34.27 -30.73 0.66
CA TYR A 1004 -35.63 -30.39 0.21
C TYR A 1004 -36.66 -30.56 1.32
N LEU A 1005 -37.84 -29.95 1.11
CA LEU A 1005 -39.06 -30.23 1.85
C LEU A 1005 -39.74 -31.51 1.30
N PRO A 1006 -40.75 -32.06 2.01
CA PRO A 1006 -41.45 -33.28 1.57
C PRO A 1006 -42.13 -33.18 0.19
N ASP A 1007 -42.31 -31.98 -0.36
CA ASP A 1007 -42.85 -31.76 -1.70
C ASP A 1007 -41.82 -31.96 -2.82
N ASN A 1008 -40.55 -32.27 -2.49
CA ASN A 1008 -39.47 -32.58 -3.42
C ASN A 1008 -39.08 -31.46 -4.40
N VAL A 1009 -39.61 -30.24 -4.21
CA VAL A 1009 -39.31 -29.07 -5.03
C VAL A 1009 -38.70 -27.98 -4.16
N HIS A 1010 -39.33 -27.65 -3.04
CA HIS A 1010 -38.95 -26.51 -2.23
C HIS A 1010 -37.82 -26.84 -1.27
N LEU A 1011 -37.01 -25.82 -0.95
CA LEU A 1011 -35.81 -25.98 -0.15
C LEU A 1011 -36.10 -25.78 1.33
N ASN A 1012 -35.42 -26.57 2.16
CA ASN A 1012 -35.19 -26.20 3.55
C ASN A 1012 -33.96 -25.28 3.65
N GLU A 1013 -33.58 -24.84 4.86
CA GLU A 1013 -32.44 -23.94 5.05
C GLU A 1013 -31.13 -24.50 4.46
N LYS A 1014 -30.86 -25.79 4.68
CA LYS A 1014 -29.67 -26.47 4.18
C LYS A 1014 -29.63 -26.45 2.64
N GLY A 1015 -30.76 -26.72 2.00
CA GLY A 1015 -30.95 -26.60 0.55
C GLY A 1015 -30.68 -25.20 0.03
N ALA A 1016 -31.32 -24.20 0.63
CA ALA A 1016 -31.19 -22.81 0.21
C ALA A 1016 -29.75 -22.30 0.32
N ARG A 1017 -29.03 -22.63 1.41
CA ARG A 1017 -27.60 -22.30 1.57
C ARG A 1017 -26.72 -23.03 0.56
N PHE A 1018 -27.02 -24.29 0.26
CA PHE A 1018 -26.28 -25.07 -0.73
C PHE A 1018 -26.35 -24.40 -2.12
N TYR A 1019 -27.56 -24.09 -2.60
CA TYR A 1019 -27.74 -23.45 -3.90
C TYR A 1019 -27.18 -22.01 -3.94
N ALA A 1020 -27.31 -21.25 -2.86
CA ALA A 1020 -26.71 -19.92 -2.77
C ALA A 1020 -25.17 -19.94 -2.93
N LYS A 1021 -24.49 -20.94 -2.35
CA LYS A 1021 -23.05 -21.14 -2.54
C LYS A 1021 -22.68 -21.48 -3.98
N ILE A 1022 -23.51 -22.25 -4.69
CA ILE A 1022 -23.32 -22.55 -6.11
C ILE A 1022 -23.38 -21.25 -6.93
N VAL A 1023 -24.42 -20.44 -6.71
CA VAL A 1023 -24.60 -19.16 -7.42
C VAL A 1023 -23.45 -18.21 -7.09
N ALA A 1024 -23.06 -18.08 -5.81
CA ALA A 1024 -21.94 -17.25 -5.39
C ALA A 1024 -20.62 -17.66 -6.05
N GLN A 1025 -20.31 -18.95 -6.13
CA GLN A 1025 -19.12 -19.45 -6.83
C GLN A 1025 -19.18 -19.18 -8.34
N GLY A 1026 -20.36 -19.34 -8.95
CA GLY A 1026 -20.56 -18.99 -10.35
C GLY A 1026 -20.33 -17.49 -10.64
N ILE A 1027 -20.74 -16.61 -9.71
CA ILE A 1027 -20.49 -15.15 -9.81
C ILE A 1027 -18.99 -14.86 -9.76
N ARG A 1028 -18.24 -15.43 -8.79
CA ARG A 1028 -16.78 -15.21 -8.69
C ARG A 1028 -16.04 -15.64 -9.95
N GLN A 1029 -16.47 -16.75 -10.56
CA GLN A 1029 -15.89 -17.27 -11.80
C GLN A 1029 -16.12 -16.37 -13.02
N THR A 1030 -16.99 -15.35 -12.93
CA THR A 1030 -17.17 -14.38 -14.02
C THR A 1030 -16.00 -13.41 -14.17
N GLY A 1031 -15.14 -13.28 -13.15
CA GLY A 1031 -14.03 -12.31 -13.13
C GLY A 1031 -14.48 -10.84 -13.00
N ARG A 1032 -15.79 -10.58 -12.85
CA ARG A 1032 -16.35 -9.23 -12.69
C ARG A 1032 -16.65 -8.86 -11.23
N PHE A 1033 -16.45 -9.80 -10.31
CA PHE A 1033 -16.83 -9.60 -8.91
C PHE A 1033 -16.00 -10.49 -7.97
N GLY A 1034 -15.18 -9.84 -7.14
CA GLY A 1034 -14.43 -10.40 -6.01
C GLY A 1034 -13.84 -11.80 -6.22
N SER A 1035 -12.60 -11.88 -6.71
CA SER A 1035 -11.78 -13.08 -6.57
C SER A 1035 -11.26 -13.21 -5.14
N ARG A 1036 -11.52 -14.36 -4.52
CA ARG A 1036 -10.55 -15.03 -3.64
C ARG A 1036 -10.06 -16.25 -4.39
#